data_AF-A0AAW0TB27-F1
#
_entry.id   AF-A0AAW0TB27-F1
#
_cell.length_a   1.000
_cell.length_b   1.000
_cell.length_c   1.000
_cell.angle_alpha   90.00
_cell.angle_beta   90.00
_cell.angle_gamma   90.00
#
_symmetry.space_group_name_H-M   'P 1'
#
loop_
_entity.id
_entity.type
_entity.pdbx_description
1 polymer ?
#
loop_
_entity_poly.entity_id
_entity_poly.type
_entity_poly.pdbx_seq_one_letter_code
_entity_poly.pdbx_strand_id
1 'polypeptide(L)'
;MGWRRVGGDSETGHTFVLPLPEVMMGVAAALLFLLFHTTLLHPASAETEVEELWKDTVFTLKPEETHDAIAQVTTVFDRKGLSSSFTVCVWLWPLFTTTINILFTVHDADTSIAVKAIDEIINVVIYPRCPQAFPDLHLTHNTWQHLCLVADGSNILLHLGNKTNSQMMTMSDCSIDKTPTDSVTVVVGSDSGKFTYSGEATGVRYYDRQLTTSEVQSLQNCENSVQNYVQMKEVFITGNVSTYALGGQDKLCLPEDKEFMVLFTICSDHPTAKSQCTRLGGRLIGKDDDFDKIAKEAALSLDVQDDLFLWTDMADKEQGSVLSVNRDTISHHMLNYTSDTVLHTTACMMSLKKTVYMKGYHTETMTLLRYDRRLVLLSESGEIIRREPCPGSTEHEGFSRCLAKRSFGMQEEFASLGYGEDIFGRHNWNEENTNRYRNLSISFCEKDKFTCNDGSCIPLQERCDGTRHCEDNSDEGELCTLIRPRPPSYLMAYCPNPQPIIGLRIKVIKVNSVLLDANEFKITLHIGLMWRDERLAFQNLLKEPKILESHEYKDIWTPQLFFINANHEDNVAVTTKTSVLNEFTVVVKGKGQPEIYDSYEEVLDEGASQRHIWVQASLGHKSGQSDGDEQGLYTLHVQHLQSTV
;
A
#
# COMPACT_ATOMS: atom_id res chain seq x y z
N MET A 1 -36.00 25.94 37.58
CA MET A 1 -37.31 26.63 37.63
C MET A 1 -37.17 27.99 36.97
N GLY A 2 -38.01 28.29 35.97
CA GLY A 2 -38.30 29.66 35.50
C GLY A 2 -37.37 30.25 34.44
N TRP A 3 -37.79 30.18 33.17
CA TRP A 3 -37.32 31.07 32.10
C TRP A 3 -37.99 32.46 32.24
N ARG A 4 -37.26 33.54 31.94
CA ARG A 4 -37.86 34.81 31.50
C ARG A 4 -36.96 35.48 30.45
N ARG A 5 -37.62 35.93 29.37
CA ARG A 5 -37.09 36.54 28.15
C ARG A 5 -37.69 37.95 28.04
N VAL A 6 -36.88 38.98 27.81
CA VAL A 6 -37.10 40.26 27.08
C VAL A 6 -35.72 40.95 27.14
N GLY A 7 -35.03 41.44 26.10
CA GLY A 7 -35.37 41.91 24.77
C GLY A 7 -34.71 43.29 24.59
N GLY A 8 -34.03 43.55 23.47
CA GLY A 8 -33.64 44.92 23.06
C GLY A 8 -32.19 45.07 22.57
N ASP A 9 -32.05 45.14 21.24
CA ASP A 9 -30.87 45.63 20.52
C ASP A 9 -30.58 47.10 20.85
N SER A 10 -29.29 47.47 20.95
CA SER A 10 -28.70 48.59 20.21
C SER A 10 -27.21 48.72 20.50
N GLU A 11 -26.46 48.93 19.42
CA GLU A 11 -25.03 49.22 19.30
C GLU A 11 -24.50 50.27 20.30
N THR A 12 -23.27 50.08 20.78
CA THR A 12 -22.13 51.01 20.67
C THR A 12 -20.99 50.56 21.61
N GLY A 13 -19.80 50.44 21.06
CA GLY A 13 -18.63 49.93 21.78
C GLY A 13 -18.05 50.93 22.76
N HIS A 14 -17.42 50.42 23.84
CA HIS A 14 -16.36 51.10 24.55
C HIS A 14 -15.45 50.09 25.26
N THR A 15 -14.17 50.14 24.91
CA THR A 15 -13.04 49.66 25.72
C THR A 15 -13.03 50.42 27.04
N PHE A 16 -13.00 49.76 28.20
CA PHE A 16 -12.42 50.35 29.41
C PHE A 16 -11.87 49.30 30.38
N VAL A 17 -10.76 49.74 30.97
CA VAL A 17 -9.83 49.11 31.89
C VAL A 17 -10.47 48.88 33.27
N LEU A 18 -9.96 47.86 33.96
CA LEU A 18 -10.17 47.44 35.36
C LEU A 18 -10.50 48.58 36.35
N PRO A 19 -11.30 48.25 37.39
CA PRO A 19 -10.66 48.02 38.69
C PRO A 19 -11.25 46.82 39.47
N LEU A 20 -10.36 46.13 40.18
CA LEU A 20 -10.68 45.21 41.27
C LEU A 20 -11.38 45.95 42.42
N PRO A 21 -12.18 45.22 43.21
CA PRO A 21 -11.89 45.24 44.64
C PRO A 21 -11.86 43.85 45.29
N GLU A 22 -11.09 43.83 46.37
CA GLU A 22 -10.79 42.76 47.32
C GLU A 22 -12.04 42.03 47.86
N VAL A 23 -11.91 40.72 48.06
CA VAL A 23 -12.06 40.00 49.34
C VAL A 23 -12.22 38.51 49.03
N MET A 24 -11.21 37.72 49.40
CA MET A 24 -11.28 36.38 50.03
C MET A 24 -9.90 35.71 49.89
N MET A 25 -8.92 36.25 50.64
CA MET A 25 -7.78 35.46 51.09
C MET A 25 -8.30 34.40 52.05
N GLY A 26 -8.13 33.12 51.72
CA GLY A 26 -8.37 32.07 52.71
C GLY A 26 -8.74 30.68 52.21
N VAL A 27 -8.22 30.18 51.08
CA VAL A 27 -8.23 28.71 50.80
C VAL A 27 -7.01 28.21 50.00
N ALA A 28 -6.24 29.06 49.33
CA ALA A 28 -5.11 28.61 48.48
C ALA A 28 -3.75 28.47 49.20
N ALA A 29 -3.72 28.13 50.50
CA ALA A 29 -2.48 27.90 51.27
C ALA A 29 -2.39 26.50 51.91
N ALA A 30 -3.38 25.63 51.69
CA ALA A 30 -3.44 24.29 52.29
C ALA A 30 -3.16 23.12 51.33
N LEU A 31 -2.92 23.37 50.02
CA LEU A 31 -2.59 22.33 49.03
C LEU A 31 -1.14 22.36 48.54
N LEU A 32 -0.35 23.36 48.97
CA LEU A 32 1.08 23.49 48.63
C LEU A 32 2.02 23.08 49.76
N PHE A 33 1.50 22.61 50.90
CA PHE A 33 2.28 22.25 52.09
C PHE A 33 2.33 20.74 52.40
N LEU A 34 1.84 19.87 51.51
CA LEU A 34 1.85 18.40 51.69
C LEU A 34 2.74 17.62 50.70
N LEU A 35 3.64 18.30 49.95
CA LEU A 35 4.58 17.61 49.04
C LEU A 35 6.06 17.86 49.31
N PHE A 36 6.42 18.46 50.45
CA PHE A 36 7.83 18.55 50.87
C PHE A 36 7.99 18.29 52.38
N HIS A 37 8.04 17.01 52.75
CA HIS A 37 8.75 16.57 53.96
C HIS A 37 9.47 15.24 53.67
N THR A 38 10.76 15.40 53.36
CA THR A 38 11.89 14.54 53.75
C THR A 38 11.55 13.13 54.23
N THR A 39 11.60 12.17 53.31
CA THR A 39 12.19 10.87 53.63
C THR A 39 13.65 10.92 53.21
N LEU A 40 14.54 10.73 54.19
CA LEU A 40 15.89 10.25 53.97
C LEU A 40 15.78 8.86 53.33
N LEU A 41 15.60 8.83 52.01
CA LEU A 41 15.76 7.64 51.20
C LEU A 41 17.17 7.68 50.62
N HIS A 42 17.85 6.54 50.73
CA HIS A 42 19.13 6.30 50.08
C HIS A 42 19.08 6.71 48.59
N PRO A 43 20.21 7.14 47.99
CA PRO A 43 20.28 7.52 46.58
C PRO A 43 19.94 6.40 45.57
N ALA A 44 19.66 5.18 46.04
CA ALA A 44 19.34 4.03 45.21
C ALA A 44 17.94 4.06 44.56
N SER A 45 16.98 4.90 45.00
CA SER A 45 15.59 4.82 44.53
C SER A 45 15.28 5.56 43.23
N ALA A 46 16.01 6.64 42.91
CA ALA A 46 15.82 7.41 41.67
C ALA A 46 16.46 6.69 40.46
N GLU A 47 17.60 6.02 40.69
CA GLU A 47 18.28 5.19 39.68
C GLU A 47 17.42 3.99 39.26
N THR A 48 16.72 3.36 40.22
CA THR A 48 15.78 2.24 39.93
C THR A 48 14.54 2.68 39.15
N GLU A 49 14.06 3.92 39.32
CA GLU A 49 12.87 4.45 38.60
C GLU A 49 13.15 4.69 37.11
N VAL A 50 14.35 5.18 36.75
CA VAL A 50 14.75 5.43 35.35
C VAL A 50 14.91 4.11 34.58
N GLU A 51 15.43 3.09 35.25
CA GLU A 51 15.71 1.78 34.65
C GLU A 51 14.44 0.95 34.41
N GLU A 52 13.49 0.94 35.36
CA GLU A 52 12.18 0.29 35.18
C GLU A 52 11.37 0.91 34.03
N LEU A 53 11.56 2.21 33.77
CA LEU A 53 10.93 2.94 32.68
C LEU A 53 11.40 2.52 31.28
N TRP A 54 12.58 1.90 31.15
CA TRP A 54 13.19 1.57 29.86
C TRP A 54 13.18 0.09 29.49
N LYS A 55 13.03 -0.81 30.48
CA LYS A 55 13.17 -2.27 30.27
C LYS A 55 12.23 -2.81 29.20
N ASP A 56 11.05 -2.19 29.06
CA ASP A 56 10.03 -2.54 28.08
C ASP A 56 9.62 -1.38 27.17
N THR A 57 10.36 -0.26 27.13
CA THR A 57 9.97 0.91 26.33
C THR A 57 10.63 0.89 24.96
N VAL A 58 9.81 1.02 23.93
CA VAL A 58 10.24 1.21 22.54
C VAL A 58 10.14 2.69 22.18
N PHE A 59 11.18 3.19 21.52
CA PHE A 59 11.28 4.54 20.99
C PHE A 59 11.10 4.47 19.48
N THR A 60 10.09 5.14 18.96
CA THR A 60 9.84 5.28 17.53
C THR A 60 10.40 6.62 17.08
N LEU A 61 11.57 6.59 16.43
CA LEU A 61 12.24 7.76 15.89
C LEU A 61 11.67 8.06 14.51
N LYS A 62 10.98 9.20 14.37
CA LYS A 62 10.29 9.53 13.14
C LYS A 62 11.16 10.28 12.13
N PRO A 63 10.94 10.06 10.81
CA PRO A 63 11.57 10.88 9.78
C PRO A 63 11.36 12.37 10.08
N GLU A 64 12.40 13.17 9.91
CA GLU A 64 12.34 14.60 10.22
C GLU A 64 11.21 15.29 9.48
N GLU A 65 10.36 15.99 10.25
CA GLU A 65 9.24 16.78 9.72
C GLU A 65 9.70 18.14 9.18
N THR A 66 10.73 18.72 9.81
CA THR A 66 11.37 20.00 9.49
C THR A 66 12.87 19.95 9.83
N HIS A 67 13.68 20.86 9.28
CA HIS A 67 15.14 20.93 9.53
C HIS A 67 15.53 21.31 10.98
N ASP A 68 14.57 21.65 11.85
CA ASP A 68 14.83 22.30 13.14
C ASP A 68 14.83 21.34 14.34
N ALA A 69 14.39 20.08 14.18
CA ALA A 69 14.27 19.14 15.31
C ALA A 69 14.63 17.69 14.94
N ILE A 70 15.87 17.30 15.23
CA ILE A 70 16.40 15.96 14.97
C ILE A 70 15.83 14.95 15.96
N ALA A 71 15.15 13.90 15.45
CA ALA A 71 14.69 12.78 16.25
C ALA A 71 15.90 11.97 16.76
N GLN A 72 16.12 11.97 18.07
CA GLN A 72 17.18 11.19 18.72
C GLN A 72 16.80 10.85 20.15
N VAL A 73 17.40 9.77 20.64
CA VAL A 73 17.30 9.36 22.03
C VAL A 73 18.70 9.24 22.62
N THR A 74 18.98 10.09 23.60
CA THR A 74 20.28 10.21 24.25
C THR A 74 20.21 9.57 25.63
N THR A 75 21.12 8.64 25.89
CA THR A 75 21.22 7.91 27.16
C THR A 75 22.60 8.15 27.77
N VAL A 76 22.66 8.44 29.06
CA VAL A 76 23.90 8.73 29.79
C VAL A 76 24.16 7.63 30.80
N PHE A 77 25.38 7.12 30.84
CA PHE A 77 25.84 6.06 31.74
C PHE A 77 27.03 6.53 32.57
N ASP A 78 27.05 6.22 33.87
CA ASP A 78 28.18 6.51 34.75
C ASP A 78 29.14 5.30 34.79
N ARG A 79 30.39 5.47 34.32
CA ARG A 79 31.37 4.38 34.34
C ARG A 79 31.75 4.01 35.77
N LYS A 80 31.77 2.70 36.06
CA LYS A 80 32.20 2.17 37.37
C LYS A 80 33.72 1.95 37.42
N GLY A 81 34.39 1.87 36.27
CA GLY A 81 35.84 1.79 36.15
C GLY A 81 36.37 2.52 34.91
N LEU A 82 37.64 2.91 34.95
CA LEU A 82 38.33 3.57 33.82
C LEU A 82 38.94 2.53 32.87
N SER A 83 38.17 1.50 32.51
CA SER A 83 38.62 0.49 31.54
C SER A 83 38.52 1.03 30.11
N SER A 84 39.50 0.72 29.28
CA SER A 84 39.44 1.02 27.85
C SER A 84 38.52 0.07 27.07
N SER A 85 38.12 -1.06 27.69
CA SER A 85 37.20 -2.04 27.09
C SER A 85 35.74 -1.73 27.45
N PHE A 86 34.84 -1.74 26.48
CA PHE A 86 33.41 -1.55 26.72
C PHE A 86 32.56 -2.26 25.67
N THR A 87 31.26 -2.41 25.93
CA THR A 87 30.29 -2.93 24.96
C THR A 87 29.02 -2.09 24.97
N VAL A 88 28.51 -1.74 23.80
CA VAL A 88 27.20 -1.10 23.62
C VAL A 88 26.34 -1.99 22.76
N CYS A 89 25.12 -2.30 23.21
CA CYS A 89 24.14 -3.08 22.45
C CYS A 89 22.83 -2.31 22.34
N VAL A 90 22.20 -2.36 21.17
CA VAL A 90 20.91 -1.72 20.88
C VAL A 90 20.08 -2.66 20.00
N TRP A 91 18.78 -2.75 20.28
CA TRP A 91 17.83 -3.34 19.35
C TRP A 91 17.29 -2.27 18.42
N LEU A 92 17.38 -2.52 17.12
CA LEU A 92 16.94 -1.61 16.07
C LEU A 92 15.93 -2.30 15.16
N TRP A 93 14.85 -1.62 14.83
CA TRP A 93 13.90 -1.97 13.78
C TRP A 93 13.90 -0.85 12.73
N PRO A 94 14.81 -0.89 11.74
CA PRO A 94 14.95 0.18 10.76
C PRO A 94 13.72 0.23 9.85
N LEU A 95 13.05 1.37 9.71
CA LEU A 95 11.88 1.49 8.83
C LEU A 95 12.27 1.41 7.35
N PHE A 96 13.32 2.14 6.99
CA PHE A 96 13.95 2.13 5.68
C PHE A 96 15.41 2.54 5.82
N THR A 97 16.23 2.21 4.84
CA THR A 97 17.62 2.68 4.78
C THR A 97 17.72 3.75 3.72
N THR A 98 17.99 4.99 4.13
CA THR A 98 18.53 5.99 3.18
C THR A 98 19.94 5.59 2.76
N THR A 99 20.53 6.32 1.80
CA THR A 99 21.94 6.15 1.42
C THR A 99 22.88 6.19 2.63
N ILE A 100 22.57 6.95 3.70
CA ILE A 100 23.37 7.03 4.93
C ILE A 100 22.48 7.21 6.15
N ASN A 101 22.48 6.23 7.06
CA ASN A 101 21.74 6.28 8.33
C ASN A 101 22.72 6.20 9.49
N ILE A 102 22.73 7.18 10.40
CA ILE A 102 23.47 7.08 11.68
C ILE A 102 22.59 6.32 12.66
N LEU A 103 22.97 5.08 12.98
CA LEU A 103 22.18 4.18 13.83
C LEU A 103 22.29 4.60 15.28
N PHE A 104 23.53 4.65 15.78
CA PHE A 104 23.85 5.22 17.08
C PHE A 104 25.28 5.74 17.12
N THR A 105 25.53 6.68 18.02
CA THR A 105 26.85 7.23 18.31
C THR A 105 27.16 7.08 19.79
N VAL A 106 28.36 6.60 20.09
CA VAL A 106 28.90 6.55 21.45
C VAL A 106 29.85 7.74 21.60
N HIS A 107 29.51 8.66 22.49
CA HIS A 107 30.35 9.80 22.86
C HIS A 107 31.02 9.55 24.20
N ASP A 108 32.34 9.68 24.19
CA ASP A 108 33.18 9.94 25.36
C ASP A 108 33.71 11.39 25.23
N ALA A 109 34.30 11.96 26.29
CA ALA A 109 34.65 13.39 26.35
C ALA A 109 35.47 13.90 25.15
N ASP A 110 36.26 13.02 24.53
CA ASP A 110 37.13 13.36 23.41
C ASP A 110 37.03 12.42 22.20
N THR A 111 36.18 11.40 22.27
CA THR A 111 36.05 10.41 21.19
C THR A 111 34.59 10.18 20.87
N SER A 112 34.27 10.05 19.59
CA SER A 112 32.91 9.74 19.16
C SER A 112 32.96 8.65 18.12
N ILE A 113 32.33 7.52 18.45
CA ILE A 113 32.27 6.33 17.61
C ILE A 113 30.86 6.22 17.09
N ALA A 114 30.67 6.53 15.81
CA ALA A 114 29.38 6.46 15.15
C ALA A 114 29.27 5.16 14.36
N VAL A 115 28.21 4.39 14.60
CA VAL A 115 27.83 3.24 13.78
C VAL A 115 26.78 3.69 12.79
N LYS A 116 27.06 3.53 11.50
CA LYS A 116 26.23 4.01 10.40
C LYS A 116 25.93 2.87 9.43
N ALA A 117 24.83 2.96 8.70
CA ALA A 117 24.57 2.11 7.54
C ALA A 117 24.65 2.96 6.26
N ILE A 118 25.52 2.58 5.33
CA ILE A 118 25.65 3.21 4.00
C ILE A 118 25.26 2.17 2.96
N ASP A 119 24.20 2.42 2.20
CA ASP A 119 23.62 1.44 1.27
C ASP A 119 23.46 0.06 1.93
N GLU A 120 22.83 0.05 3.11
CA GLU A 120 22.62 -1.13 3.99
C GLU A 120 23.89 -1.72 4.62
N ILE A 121 25.09 -1.36 4.18
CA ILE A 121 26.35 -1.87 4.73
C ILE A 121 26.72 -1.13 6.02
N ILE A 122 26.98 -1.88 7.10
CA ILE A 122 27.42 -1.29 8.35
C ILE A 122 28.83 -0.70 8.22
N ASN A 123 28.97 0.53 8.69
CA ASN A 123 30.19 1.31 8.74
C ASN A 123 30.39 1.81 10.17
N VAL A 124 31.64 1.85 10.62
CA VAL A 124 32.02 2.55 11.86
C VAL A 124 32.87 3.74 11.48
N VAL A 125 32.54 4.89 12.04
CA VAL A 125 33.31 6.11 11.89
C VAL A 125 33.75 6.54 13.27
N ILE A 126 35.07 6.53 13.50
CA ILE A 126 35.64 7.15 14.69
C ILE A 126 36.07 8.57 14.33
N TYR A 127 35.40 9.54 14.92
CA TYR A 127 35.67 10.94 14.65
C TYR A 127 37.02 11.35 15.27
N PRO A 128 37.83 12.15 14.53
CA PRO A 128 37.47 12.84 13.30
C PRO A 128 37.76 12.13 11.96
N ARG A 129 38.48 10.99 11.88
CA ARG A 129 39.06 10.53 10.58
C ARG A 129 39.22 9.03 10.35
N CYS A 130 38.49 8.14 11.03
CA CYS A 130 38.67 6.69 10.83
C CYS A 130 37.36 5.98 10.41
N PRO A 131 36.94 6.10 9.14
CA PRO A 131 35.82 5.31 8.62
C PRO A 131 36.29 3.92 8.17
N GLN A 132 35.53 2.88 8.56
CA GLN A 132 35.72 1.52 8.07
C GLN A 132 34.35 0.89 7.75
N ALA A 133 34.25 0.28 6.56
CA ALA A 133 33.07 -0.44 6.11
C ALA A 133 33.20 -1.94 6.43
N PHE A 134 32.08 -2.59 6.73
CA PHE A 134 32.01 -4.02 7.02
C PHE A 134 31.00 -4.71 6.09
N PRO A 135 31.42 -5.11 4.87
CA PRO A 135 30.54 -5.69 3.85
C PRO A 135 29.79 -6.96 4.27
N ASP A 136 30.22 -7.67 5.31
CA ASP A 136 29.53 -8.89 5.77
C ASP A 136 28.29 -8.58 6.63
N LEU A 137 28.18 -7.34 7.10
CA LEU A 137 27.13 -6.86 7.99
C LEU A 137 26.19 -5.95 7.19
N HIS A 138 25.04 -6.51 6.81
CA HIS A 138 23.97 -5.81 6.11
C HIS A 138 22.79 -5.61 7.04
N LEU A 139 22.40 -4.35 7.21
CA LEU A 139 21.21 -3.96 7.95
C LEU A 139 19.98 -4.31 7.12
N THR A 140 19.08 -5.11 7.66
CA THR A 140 17.78 -5.37 7.04
C THR A 140 16.72 -4.39 7.52
N HIS A 141 15.88 -3.90 6.62
CA HIS A 141 14.76 -3.05 7.02
C HIS A 141 13.58 -3.92 7.52
N ASN A 142 12.71 -3.31 8.32
CA ASN A 142 11.48 -3.87 8.87
C ASN A 142 11.66 -5.13 9.73
N THR A 143 12.82 -5.32 10.33
CA THR A 143 13.08 -6.46 11.23
C THR A 143 13.84 -6.01 12.45
N TRP A 144 13.50 -6.58 13.61
CA TRP A 144 14.29 -6.37 14.81
C TRP A 144 15.66 -6.99 14.64
N GLN A 145 16.70 -6.19 14.83
CA GLN A 145 18.08 -6.60 14.76
C GLN A 145 18.80 -6.15 16.02
N HIS A 146 19.51 -7.09 16.64
CA HIS A 146 20.38 -6.80 17.76
C HIS A 146 21.76 -6.39 17.21
N LEU A 147 22.14 -5.14 17.45
CA LEU A 147 23.42 -4.58 17.03
C LEU A 147 24.26 -4.28 18.27
N CYS A 148 25.44 -4.91 18.38
CA CYS A 148 26.40 -4.64 19.43
C CYS A 148 27.74 -4.19 18.87
N LEU A 149 28.32 -3.16 19.50
CA LEU A 149 29.70 -2.73 19.35
C LEU A 149 30.49 -3.15 20.59
N VAL A 150 31.49 -4.00 20.40
CA VAL A 150 32.39 -4.49 21.44
C VAL A 150 33.77 -3.91 21.20
N ALA A 151 34.27 -3.13 22.16
CA ALA A 151 35.64 -2.63 22.18
C ALA A 151 36.45 -3.38 23.24
N ASP A 152 37.55 -4.01 22.85
CA ASP A 152 38.47 -4.72 23.76
C ASP A 152 39.56 -3.80 24.36
N GLY A 153 39.53 -2.51 24.02
CA GLY A 153 40.54 -1.51 24.36
C GLY A 153 41.62 -1.30 23.29
N SER A 154 41.74 -2.22 22.33
CA SER A 154 42.63 -2.11 21.16
C SER A 154 41.88 -2.23 19.84
N ASN A 155 40.77 -2.95 19.80
CA ASN A 155 40.02 -3.30 18.60
C ASN A 155 38.52 -3.13 18.80
N ILE A 156 37.81 -2.97 17.68
CA ILE A 156 36.36 -2.95 17.60
C ILE A 156 35.88 -4.22 16.87
N LEU A 157 34.91 -4.89 17.49
CA LEU A 157 34.14 -6.00 16.95
C LEU A 157 32.66 -5.62 16.94
N LEU A 158 31.98 -5.92 15.84
CA LEU A 158 30.56 -5.66 15.63
C LEU A 158 29.81 -6.98 15.51
N HIS A 159 28.67 -7.05 16.18
CA HIS A 159 27.70 -8.13 16.05
C HIS A 159 26.39 -7.57 15.51
N LEU A 160 25.89 -8.11 14.39
CA LEU A 160 24.56 -7.81 13.87
C LEU A 160 23.78 -9.13 13.76
N GLY A 161 22.89 -9.34 14.73
CA GLY A 161 22.29 -10.65 14.97
C GLY A 161 23.37 -11.75 15.11
N ASN A 162 23.20 -12.85 14.39
CA ASN A 162 24.13 -13.99 14.43
C ASN A 162 25.45 -13.75 13.66
N LYS A 163 25.63 -12.60 13.00
CA LYS A 163 26.81 -12.29 12.19
C LYS A 163 27.79 -11.40 12.95
N THR A 164 29.07 -11.60 12.68
CA THR A 164 30.18 -10.78 13.15
C THR A 164 30.98 -10.25 11.98
N ASN A 165 31.56 -9.05 12.12
CA ASN A 165 32.46 -8.52 11.10
C ASN A 165 33.67 -9.45 10.89
N SER A 166 34.01 -9.74 9.64
CA SER A 166 35.19 -10.54 9.30
C SER A 166 36.50 -9.76 9.44
N GLN A 167 36.43 -8.44 9.23
CA GLN A 167 37.57 -7.53 9.27
C GLN A 167 37.70 -6.90 10.65
N MET A 168 38.86 -7.02 11.28
CA MET A 168 39.16 -6.38 12.55
C MET A 168 39.46 -4.89 12.33
N MET A 169 38.91 -4.02 13.18
CA MET A 169 39.25 -2.59 13.20
C MET A 169 40.10 -2.31 14.44
N THR A 170 41.28 -1.72 14.27
CA THR A 170 42.19 -1.43 15.39
C THR A 170 42.16 0.05 15.73
N MET A 171 41.96 0.36 17.01
CA MET A 171 41.83 1.72 17.56
C MET A 171 43.12 2.55 17.43
N SER A 172 44.30 1.90 17.49
CA SER A 172 45.60 2.58 17.34
C SER A 172 45.79 3.19 15.95
N ASP A 173 45.25 2.53 14.91
CA ASP A 173 45.32 3.02 13.53
C ASP A 173 44.53 4.33 13.36
N CYS A 174 43.59 4.57 14.27
CA CYS A 174 42.76 5.76 14.32
C CYS A 174 43.33 6.87 15.23
N SER A 175 44.55 6.72 15.78
CA SER A 175 45.20 7.67 16.70
C SER A 175 44.36 8.02 17.95
N ILE A 176 43.62 7.04 18.46
CA ILE A 176 42.79 7.19 19.67
C ILE A 176 43.68 6.88 20.87
N ASP A 177 44.15 7.93 21.54
CA ASP A 177 45.10 7.80 22.64
C ASP A 177 44.60 8.60 23.84
N LYS A 178 43.55 8.11 24.51
CA LYS A 178 42.93 8.83 25.64
C LYS A 178 42.38 7.93 26.74
N THR A 179 42.46 8.48 27.94
CA THR A 179 41.94 7.92 29.19
C THR A 179 40.41 7.96 29.19
N PRO A 180 39.73 6.86 29.52
CA PRO A 180 38.29 6.81 29.74
C PRO A 180 37.85 7.94 30.68
N THR A 181 36.67 8.55 30.45
CA THR A 181 36.08 9.48 31.43
C THR A 181 34.98 8.81 32.25
N ASP A 182 34.52 9.52 33.28
CA ASP A 182 33.56 9.01 34.27
C ASP A 182 32.14 8.83 33.68
N SER A 183 31.82 9.41 32.52
CA SER A 183 30.50 9.26 31.88
C SER A 183 30.59 8.97 30.39
N VAL A 184 29.69 8.12 29.91
CA VAL A 184 29.53 7.80 28.48
C VAL A 184 28.12 8.12 28.04
N THR A 185 28.00 8.72 26.86
CA THR A 185 26.71 9.05 26.26
C THR A 185 26.49 8.19 25.02
N VAL A 186 25.36 7.51 24.93
CA VAL A 186 24.93 6.77 23.73
C VAL A 186 23.72 7.49 23.14
N VAL A 187 23.86 7.97 21.91
CA VAL A 187 22.82 8.64 21.12
C VAL A 187 22.32 7.67 20.07
N VAL A 188 21.06 7.25 20.14
CA VAL A 188 20.39 6.52 19.05
C VAL A 188 19.71 7.53 18.14
N GLY A 189 19.96 7.47 16.83
CA GLY A 189 19.66 8.55 15.91
C GLY A 189 20.90 9.36 15.54
N SER A 190 20.72 10.60 15.12
CA SER A 190 21.82 11.48 14.71
C SER A 190 21.98 12.68 15.63
N ASP A 191 23.23 13.01 15.94
CA ASP A 191 23.67 14.26 16.58
C ASP A 191 23.90 15.39 15.56
N SER A 192 23.93 15.04 14.27
CA SER A 192 24.23 15.91 13.14
C SER A 192 23.08 15.83 12.14
N GLY A 193 22.32 16.91 11.94
CA GLY A 193 21.01 16.91 11.27
C GLY A 193 20.97 16.60 9.76
N LYS A 194 21.82 15.71 9.25
CA LYS A 194 21.87 15.32 7.84
C LYS A 194 21.73 13.82 7.56
N PHE A 195 21.71 12.94 8.56
CA PHE A 195 21.72 11.47 8.35
C PHE A 195 20.98 10.69 9.46
N THR A 196 19.70 11.02 9.68
CA THR A 196 18.91 10.50 10.80
C THR A 196 18.43 9.06 10.59
N TYR A 197 18.52 8.26 11.64
CA TYR A 197 17.86 6.95 11.68
C TYR A 197 16.35 7.12 11.86
N SER A 198 15.58 6.43 11.03
CA SER A 198 14.13 6.35 11.12
C SER A 198 13.71 4.89 11.36
N GLY A 199 12.92 4.67 12.40
CA GLY A 199 12.57 3.31 12.82
C GLY A 199 12.35 3.23 14.32
N GLU A 200 12.32 2.02 14.84
CA GLU A 200 12.17 1.80 16.27
C GLU A 200 13.50 1.39 16.91
N ALA A 201 13.68 1.74 18.17
CA ALA A 201 14.84 1.37 18.95
C ALA A 201 14.44 1.04 20.39
N THR A 202 15.11 0.07 20.99
CA THR A 202 14.92 -0.28 22.41
C THR A 202 16.17 -0.97 22.97
N GLY A 203 16.18 -1.20 24.28
CA GLY A 203 17.18 -2.05 24.93
C GLY A 203 18.61 -1.53 24.83
N VAL A 204 18.81 -0.21 24.85
CA VAL A 204 20.15 0.40 24.87
C VAL A 204 20.87 -0.01 26.15
N ARG A 205 21.94 -0.80 26.00
CA ARG A 205 22.73 -1.34 27.12
C ARG A 205 24.19 -0.97 26.95
N TYR A 206 24.81 -0.51 28.05
CA TYR A 206 26.24 -0.24 28.12
C TYR A 206 26.90 -1.17 29.15
N TYR A 207 28.01 -1.80 28.79
CA TYR A 207 28.84 -2.62 29.67
C TYR A 207 30.25 -2.03 29.75
N ASP A 208 30.79 -1.92 30.96
CA ASP A 208 32.14 -1.40 31.22
C ASP A 208 33.23 -2.49 31.03
N ARG A 209 32.98 -3.41 30.10
CA ARG A 209 33.84 -4.54 29.74
C ARG A 209 33.54 -4.99 28.32
N GLN A 210 34.45 -5.75 27.75
CA GLN A 210 34.17 -6.52 26.53
C GLN A 210 33.23 -7.70 26.87
N LEU A 211 32.17 -7.87 26.07
CA LEU A 211 31.37 -9.09 26.05
C LEU A 211 31.99 -10.10 25.08
N THR A 212 31.90 -11.39 25.44
CA THR A 212 32.25 -12.49 24.53
C THR A 212 31.16 -12.69 23.48
N THR A 213 31.51 -13.32 22.35
CA THR A 213 30.54 -13.66 21.30
C THR A 213 29.36 -14.49 21.83
N SER A 214 29.61 -15.42 22.75
CA SER A 214 28.56 -16.22 23.38
C SER A 214 27.63 -15.39 24.27
N GLU A 215 28.16 -14.40 24.99
CA GLU A 215 27.34 -13.49 25.79
C GLU A 215 26.46 -12.61 24.90
N VAL A 216 27.01 -12.09 23.79
CA VAL A 216 26.22 -11.31 22.82
C VAL A 216 25.12 -12.16 22.19
N GLN A 217 25.40 -13.42 21.86
CA GLN A 217 24.39 -14.35 21.35
C GLN A 217 23.30 -14.66 22.38
N SER A 218 23.65 -14.84 23.65
CA SER A 218 22.66 -15.01 24.71
C SER A 218 21.73 -13.79 24.85
N LEU A 219 22.28 -12.56 24.73
CA LEU A 219 21.46 -11.34 24.73
C LEU A 219 20.50 -11.28 23.54
N GLN A 220 20.96 -11.70 22.36
CA GLN A 220 20.13 -11.79 21.16
C GLN A 220 19.01 -12.83 21.29
N ASN A 221 19.23 -13.89 22.08
CA ASN A 221 18.24 -14.93 22.33
C ASN A 221 17.34 -14.65 23.54
N CYS A 222 17.43 -13.44 24.12
CA CYS A 222 16.70 -13.05 25.34
C CYS A 222 16.97 -13.98 26.53
N GLU A 223 18.14 -14.60 26.58
CA GLU A 223 18.56 -15.40 27.71
C GLU A 223 19.00 -14.46 28.84
N ASN A 224 18.50 -14.69 30.07
CA ASN A 224 18.85 -13.89 31.26
C ASN A 224 20.30 -14.09 31.76
N SER A 225 21.21 -14.56 30.91
CA SER A 225 22.55 -15.00 31.30
C SER A 225 23.58 -13.87 31.45
N VAL A 226 23.34 -12.70 30.85
CA VAL A 226 24.29 -11.57 30.87
C VAL A 226 23.78 -10.43 31.75
N GLN A 227 24.15 -10.48 33.02
CA GLN A 227 23.86 -9.45 34.01
C GLN A 227 24.99 -8.39 34.09
N ASN A 228 24.82 -7.38 34.93
CA ASN A 228 25.84 -6.35 35.27
C ASN A 228 26.17 -5.36 34.15
N TYR A 229 25.18 -4.92 33.36
CA TYR A 229 25.34 -3.68 32.59
C TYR A 229 25.39 -2.47 33.53
N VAL A 230 25.96 -1.37 33.05
CA VAL A 230 26.05 -0.11 33.78
C VAL A 230 24.67 0.51 33.87
N GLN A 231 24.34 1.01 35.06
CA GLN A 231 23.07 1.65 35.32
C GLN A 231 22.96 2.96 34.54
N MET A 232 21.79 3.17 33.94
CA MET A 232 21.50 4.38 33.19
C MET A 232 21.26 5.53 34.16
N LYS A 233 21.95 6.65 33.94
CA LYS A 233 21.88 7.84 34.78
C LYS A 233 20.75 8.76 34.33
N GLU A 234 20.76 9.12 33.04
CA GLU A 234 19.85 10.12 32.47
C GLU A 234 19.46 9.77 31.03
N VAL A 235 18.31 10.30 30.62
CA VAL A 235 17.72 10.09 29.29
C VAL A 235 17.17 11.41 28.78
N PHE A 236 17.49 11.72 27.53
CA PHE A 236 16.96 12.88 26.83
C PHE A 236 16.36 12.46 25.49
N ILE A 237 15.15 12.93 25.22
CA ILE A 237 14.45 12.72 23.95
C ILE A 237 14.33 14.08 23.28
N THR A 238 14.75 14.17 22.01
CA THR A 238 14.58 15.39 21.21
C THR A 238 13.98 15.06 19.85
N GLY A 239 13.30 16.03 19.25
CA GLY A 239 12.66 15.86 17.95
C GLY A 239 11.39 15.01 18.01
N ASN A 240 11.01 14.45 16.86
CA ASN A 240 9.78 13.69 16.70
C ASN A 240 10.01 12.22 17.10
N VAL A 241 9.85 11.92 18.39
CA VAL A 241 9.98 10.58 18.95
C VAL A 241 8.71 10.24 19.73
N SER A 242 8.06 9.13 19.38
CA SER A 242 6.95 8.55 20.16
C SER A 242 7.43 7.33 20.96
N THR A 243 6.77 7.01 22.07
CA THR A 243 7.12 5.85 22.90
C THR A 243 5.94 4.92 23.12
N TYR A 244 6.22 3.63 23.32
CA TYR A 244 5.23 2.64 23.73
C TYR A 244 5.84 1.47 24.50
N ALA A 245 5.03 0.75 25.28
CA ALA A 245 5.48 -0.41 26.03
C ALA A 245 5.39 -1.71 25.20
N LEU A 246 6.54 -2.34 24.94
CA LEU A 246 6.69 -3.64 24.27
C LEU A 246 5.86 -4.73 24.97
N GLY A 247 5.89 -4.72 26.31
CA GLY A 247 5.23 -5.70 27.17
C GLY A 247 5.93 -7.05 27.14
N GLY A 248 7.24 -7.05 27.44
CA GLY A 248 8.10 -8.23 27.51
C GLY A 248 9.25 -8.19 26.49
N GLN A 249 10.50 -8.27 26.97
CA GLN A 249 11.71 -8.32 26.12
C GLN A 249 11.79 -9.58 25.27
N ASP A 250 11.20 -10.69 25.70
CA ASP A 250 11.13 -11.96 24.97
C ASP A 250 10.58 -11.77 23.55
N LYS A 251 9.73 -10.76 23.32
CA LYS A 251 9.18 -10.41 22.00
C LYS A 251 10.21 -9.94 20.98
N LEU A 252 11.35 -9.41 21.41
CA LEU A 252 12.45 -9.03 20.50
C LEU A 252 13.13 -10.25 19.88
N CYS A 253 13.07 -11.38 20.58
CA CYS A 253 13.74 -12.62 20.24
C CYS A 253 12.80 -13.66 19.64
N LEU A 254 11.49 -13.38 19.63
CA LEU A 254 10.52 -14.17 18.87
C LEU A 254 10.74 -13.94 17.37
N PRO A 255 10.53 -14.97 16.54
CA PRO A 255 10.51 -14.77 15.09
C PRO A 255 9.45 -13.71 14.75
N GLU A 256 9.80 -12.83 13.81
CA GLU A 256 8.96 -11.73 13.33
C GLU A 256 7.51 -12.22 13.10
N ASP A 257 6.54 -11.47 13.60
CA ASP A 257 5.14 -11.80 13.42
C ASP A 257 4.85 -11.98 11.93
N LYS A 258 4.33 -13.14 11.52
CA LYS A 258 4.04 -13.37 10.10
C LYS A 258 2.92 -12.48 9.60
N GLU A 259 2.08 -12.01 10.50
CA GLU A 259 0.91 -11.18 10.23
C GLU A 259 0.81 -10.01 11.21
N PHE A 260 0.20 -8.92 10.78
CA PHE A 260 -0.11 -7.75 11.60
C PHE A 260 -1.54 -7.28 11.30
N MET A 261 -2.15 -6.59 12.26
CA MET A 261 -3.50 -6.08 12.11
C MET A 261 -3.52 -4.71 11.41
N VAL A 262 -4.51 -4.55 10.54
CA VAL A 262 -4.79 -3.36 9.74
C VAL A 262 -6.24 -2.96 10.00
N LEU A 263 -6.47 -1.69 10.39
CA LEU A 263 -7.81 -1.18 10.72
C LEU A 263 -8.35 -0.26 9.61
N PHE A 264 -9.60 -0.51 9.22
CA PHE A 264 -10.34 0.29 8.24
C PHE A 264 -11.60 0.87 8.86
N THR A 265 -11.78 2.18 8.78
CA THR A 265 -12.93 2.87 9.40
C THR A 265 -14.15 2.92 8.48
N ILE A 266 -14.59 1.81 7.92
CA ILE A 266 -15.65 1.75 6.90
C ILE A 266 -16.96 1.19 7.48
N CYS A 267 -18.10 1.79 7.09
CA CYS A 267 -19.41 1.22 7.39
C CYS A 267 -19.60 -0.05 6.55
N SER A 268 -19.52 -1.22 7.19
CA SER A 268 -19.65 -2.51 6.50
C SER A 268 -20.39 -3.54 7.35
N ASP A 269 -21.17 -4.40 6.69
CA ASP A 269 -21.67 -5.63 7.27
C ASP A 269 -20.56 -6.70 7.26
N HIS A 270 -20.80 -7.82 7.96
CA HIS A 270 -19.81 -8.88 8.07
C HIS A 270 -19.37 -9.46 6.70
N PRO A 271 -20.28 -9.80 5.77
CA PRO A 271 -19.88 -10.27 4.44
C PRO A 271 -18.98 -9.29 3.69
N THR A 272 -19.30 -7.99 3.74
CA THR A 272 -18.51 -6.95 3.09
C THR A 272 -17.13 -6.83 3.72
N ALA A 273 -17.05 -6.79 5.06
CA ALA A 273 -15.79 -6.74 5.79
C ALA A 273 -14.89 -7.95 5.50
N LYS A 274 -15.47 -9.17 5.50
CA LYS A 274 -14.76 -10.40 5.16
C LYS A 274 -14.24 -10.37 3.72
N SER A 275 -15.10 -9.94 2.79
CA SER A 275 -14.75 -9.79 1.39
C SER A 275 -13.58 -8.83 1.21
N GLN A 276 -13.62 -7.65 1.86
CA GLN A 276 -12.55 -6.65 1.80
C GLN A 276 -11.22 -7.17 2.33
N CYS A 277 -11.18 -7.77 3.53
CA CYS A 277 -9.93 -8.34 4.05
C CYS A 277 -9.35 -9.38 3.08
N THR A 278 -10.22 -10.23 2.51
CA THR A 278 -9.82 -11.27 1.55
C THR A 278 -9.26 -10.65 0.25
N ARG A 279 -9.87 -9.57 -0.24
CA ARG A 279 -9.43 -8.84 -1.45
C ARG A 279 -8.06 -8.19 -1.27
N LEU A 280 -7.80 -7.65 -0.08
CA LEU A 280 -6.47 -7.15 0.30
C LEU A 280 -5.49 -8.29 0.63
N GLY A 281 -5.90 -9.55 0.42
CA GLY A 281 -5.21 -10.80 0.74
C GLY A 281 -4.71 -10.87 2.17
N GLY A 282 -5.55 -10.41 3.08
CA GLY A 282 -5.54 -10.75 4.50
C GLY A 282 -6.78 -11.57 4.85
N ARG A 283 -7.12 -11.61 6.13
CA ARG A 283 -8.29 -12.31 6.68
C ARG A 283 -8.87 -11.56 7.87
N LEU A 284 -10.09 -11.87 8.27
CA LEU A 284 -10.62 -11.42 9.55
C LEU A 284 -9.92 -12.14 10.72
N ILE A 285 -10.11 -11.59 11.93
CA ILE A 285 -9.63 -12.16 13.18
C ILE A 285 -10.25 -13.55 13.37
N GLY A 286 -9.41 -14.56 13.55
CA GLY A 286 -9.79 -15.96 13.73
C GLY A 286 -9.81 -16.37 15.20
N LYS A 287 -10.35 -17.57 15.46
CA LYS A 287 -10.44 -18.15 16.81
C LYS A 287 -9.09 -18.50 17.45
N ASP A 288 -8.07 -18.70 16.63
CA ASP A 288 -6.73 -19.13 17.05
C ASP A 288 -5.78 -17.93 17.22
N ASP A 289 -6.26 -16.71 16.99
CA ASP A 289 -5.49 -15.49 17.18
C ASP A 289 -5.41 -15.08 18.65
N ASP A 290 -4.33 -14.38 19.02
CA ASP A 290 -4.13 -13.83 20.36
C ASP A 290 -4.96 -12.55 20.55
N PHE A 291 -6.12 -12.69 21.20
CA PHE A 291 -7.04 -11.57 21.43
C PHE A 291 -6.48 -10.50 22.37
N ASP A 292 -5.63 -10.87 23.34
CA ASP A 292 -4.97 -9.88 24.22
C ASP A 292 -4.02 -9.00 23.40
N LYS A 293 -3.24 -9.63 22.52
CA LYS A 293 -2.37 -8.92 21.59
C LYS A 293 -3.17 -8.02 20.65
N ILE A 294 -4.23 -8.55 20.03
CA ILE A 294 -5.09 -7.80 19.09
C ILE A 294 -5.75 -6.61 19.80
N ALA A 295 -6.30 -6.80 20.99
CA ALA A 295 -6.95 -5.74 21.75
C ALA A 295 -5.97 -4.61 22.08
N LYS A 296 -4.75 -4.96 22.49
CA LYS A 296 -3.67 -4.00 22.74
C LYS A 296 -3.31 -3.25 21.46
N GLU A 297 -3.15 -3.94 20.34
CA GLU A 297 -2.83 -3.30 19.06
C GLU A 297 -3.94 -2.37 18.57
N ALA A 298 -5.20 -2.80 18.69
CA ALA A 298 -6.35 -2.02 18.26
C ALA A 298 -6.49 -0.75 19.10
N ALA A 299 -6.41 -0.88 20.42
CA ALA A 299 -6.53 0.25 21.34
C ALA A 299 -5.46 1.32 21.12
N LEU A 300 -4.25 0.89 20.75
CA LEU A 300 -3.11 1.76 20.48
C LEU A 300 -3.07 2.35 19.06
N SER A 301 -3.93 1.92 18.14
CA SER A 301 -3.96 2.44 16.78
C SER A 301 -4.43 3.89 16.75
N LEU A 302 -3.81 4.68 15.86
CA LEU A 302 -4.18 6.07 15.60
C LEU A 302 -5.23 6.20 14.48
N ASP A 303 -5.61 5.10 13.82
CA ASP A 303 -6.51 5.09 12.66
C ASP A 303 -7.99 5.14 13.03
N VAL A 304 -8.32 5.01 14.32
CA VAL A 304 -9.70 4.96 14.84
C VAL A 304 -9.84 5.82 16.10
N GLN A 305 -10.93 6.58 16.20
CA GLN A 305 -11.20 7.49 17.33
C GLN A 305 -12.20 6.93 18.36
N ASP A 306 -13.14 6.07 17.96
CA ASP A 306 -14.24 5.56 18.81
C ASP A 306 -13.98 4.16 19.41
N ASP A 307 -14.94 3.67 20.21
CA ASP A 307 -14.99 2.30 20.74
C ASP A 307 -14.88 1.26 19.61
N LEU A 308 -14.02 0.26 19.81
CA LEU A 308 -13.59 -0.66 18.77
C LEU A 308 -14.43 -1.94 18.80
N PHE A 309 -15.31 -2.08 17.82
CA PHE A 309 -16.00 -3.33 17.50
C PHE A 309 -15.39 -3.90 16.23
N LEU A 310 -14.71 -5.03 16.34
CA LEU A 310 -13.94 -5.64 15.25
C LEU A 310 -14.61 -6.92 14.76
N TRP A 311 -14.84 -6.98 13.45
CA TRP A 311 -15.35 -8.19 12.81
C TRP A 311 -14.40 -9.38 12.99
N THR A 312 -14.96 -10.55 13.27
CA THR A 312 -14.20 -11.81 13.38
C THR A 312 -14.73 -12.82 12.36
N ASP A 313 -13.90 -13.79 11.98
CA ASP A 313 -14.33 -14.93 11.16
C ASP A 313 -14.94 -16.07 12.00
N MET A 314 -15.25 -15.79 13.28
CA MET A 314 -15.90 -16.74 14.17
C MET A 314 -17.41 -16.66 13.96
N ALA A 315 -17.88 -17.45 12.99
CA ALA A 315 -19.29 -17.64 12.72
C ALA A 315 -19.67 -19.11 12.93
N ASP A 316 -20.73 -19.35 13.71
CA ASP A 316 -21.47 -20.62 13.69
C ASP A 316 -22.78 -20.43 12.92
N LYS A 317 -23.38 -21.54 12.47
CA LYS A 317 -24.47 -21.60 11.46
C LYS A 317 -25.69 -20.68 11.66
N GLU A 318 -25.84 -20.01 12.80
CA GLU A 318 -26.95 -19.10 13.10
C GLU A 318 -26.55 -17.75 13.75
N GLN A 319 -25.30 -17.57 14.24
CA GLN A 319 -24.83 -16.32 14.88
C GLN A 319 -23.33 -16.12 14.66
N GLY A 320 -22.91 -14.90 14.34
CA GLY A 320 -21.51 -14.51 14.29
C GLY A 320 -21.09 -13.76 15.55
N SER A 321 -19.77 -13.61 15.74
CA SER A 321 -19.20 -12.85 16.85
C SER A 321 -18.33 -11.66 16.42
N VAL A 322 -18.31 -10.63 17.25
CA VAL A 322 -17.50 -9.41 17.13
C VAL A 322 -16.62 -9.31 18.36
N LEU A 323 -15.37 -8.89 18.17
CA LEU A 323 -14.46 -8.57 19.27
C LEU A 323 -14.65 -7.11 19.67
N SER A 324 -15.19 -6.88 20.87
CA SER A 324 -15.29 -5.56 21.48
C SER A 324 -14.02 -5.27 22.27
N VAL A 325 -13.40 -4.12 22.03
CA VAL A 325 -12.16 -3.67 22.68
C VAL A 325 -12.42 -2.33 23.37
N ASN A 326 -12.21 -2.29 24.68
CA ASN A 326 -12.26 -1.06 25.46
C ASN A 326 -10.88 -0.40 25.45
N ARG A 327 -10.78 0.82 24.89
CA ARG A 327 -9.47 1.50 24.72
C ARG A 327 -8.81 1.88 26.05
N ASP A 328 -9.59 2.35 27.03
CA ASP A 328 -9.06 2.88 28.29
C ASP A 328 -8.44 1.79 29.15
N THR A 329 -9.07 0.62 29.18
CA THR A 329 -8.67 -0.52 30.02
C THR A 329 -7.88 -1.58 29.24
N ILE A 330 -7.88 -1.50 27.90
CA ILE A 330 -7.29 -2.50 26.99
C ILE A 330 -7.95 -3.88 27.19
N SER A 331 -9.13 -3.93 27.80
CA SER A 331 -9.89 -5.17 27.98
C SER A 331 -10.68 -5.51 26.71
N HIS A 332 -10.94 -6.81 26.51
CA HIS A 332 -11.67 -7.29 25.35
C HIS A 332 -12.73 -8.33 25.71
N HIS A 333 -13.82 -8.33 24.94
CA HIS A 333 -14.95 -9.24 25.12
C HIS A 333 -15.51 -9.66 23.75
N MET A 334 -15.94 -10.92 23.65
CA MET A 334 -16.67 -11.41 22.49
C MET A 334 -18.16 -11.11 22.64
N LEU A 335 -18.77 -10.53 21.62
CA LEU A 335 -20.20 -10.22 21.55
C LEU A 335 -20.81 -10.90 20.32
N ASN A 336 -22.05 -11.38 20.44
CA ASN A 336 -22.77 -11.93 19.30
C ASN A 336 -23.51 -10.81 18.56
N TYR A 337 -23.59 -10.92 17.23
CA TYR A 337 -24.30 -9.98 16.38
C TYR A 337 -25.36 -10.68 15.51
N THR A 338 -26.32 -9.91 15.01
CA THR A 338 -27.35 -10.37 14.06
C THR A 338 -26.95 -10.03 12.63
N SER A 339 -27.49 -10.72 11.62
CA SER A 339 -27.15 -10.53 10.20
C SER A 339 -27.19 -9.07 9.72
N ASP A 340 -28.04 -8.24 10.33
CA ASP A 340 -28.28 -6.86 9.91
C ASP A 340 -27.37 -5.85 10.63
N THR A 341 -26.40 -6.33 11.43
CA THR A 341 -25.47 -5.47 12.17
C THR A 341 -24.45 -4.86 11.20
N VAL A 342 -24.31 -3.54 11.25
CA VAL A 342 -23.29 -2.79 10.50
C VAL A 342 -22.31 -2.19 11.51
N LEU A 343 -21.01 -2.36 11.27
CA LEU A 343 -19.95 -1.77 12.08
C LEU A 343 -19.19 -0.72 11.28
N HIS A 344 -18.56 0.21 11.98
CA HIS A 344 -17.73 1.28 11.41
C HIS A 344 -16.25 0.91 11.28
N THR A 345 -15.80 -0.18 11.90
CA THR A 345 -14.39 -0.57 11.89
C THR A 345 -14.23 -2.03 11.49
N THR A 346 -13.37 -2.28 10.50
CA THR A 346 -12.97 -3.61 10.05
C THR A 346 -11.49 -3.81 10.34
N ALA A 347 -11.18 -4.90 11.06
CA ALA A 347 -9.80 -5.32 11.31
C ALA A 347 -9.42 -6.49 10.40
N CYS A 348 -8.37 -6.30 9.61
CA CYS A 348 -7.81 -7.34 8.75
C CYS A 348 -6.43 -7.76 9.28
N MET A 349 -6.23 -9.06 9.49
CA MET A 349 -4.91 -9.65 9.69
C MET A 349 -4.25 -9.81 8.32
N MET A 350 -3.09 -9.17 8.14
CA MET A 350 -2.35 -9.12 6.88
C MET A 350 -0.94 -9.64 7.07
N SER A 351 -0.38 -10.32 6.08
CA SER A 351 1.03 -10.73 6.14
C SER A 351 1.98 -9.53 6.12
N LEU A 352 3.03 -9.55 6.95
CA LEU A 352 4.08 -8.52 6.89
C LEU A 352 4.81 -8.54 5.54
N LYS A 353 5.34 -7.38 5.13
CA LYS A 353 6.13 -7.20 3.90
C LYS A 353 5.37 -7.56 2.62
N LYS A 354 4.05 -7.38 2.66
CA LYS A 354 3.23 -7.60 1.47
C LYS A 354 3.56 -6.54 0.42
N THR A 355 3.87 -7.00 -0.79
CA THR A 355 4.07 -6.11 -1.93
C THR A 355 2.74 -5.51 -2.36
N VAL A 356 2.75 -4.20 -2.54
CA VAL A 356 1.64 -3.40 -3.06
C VAL A 356 2.14 -2.72 -4.32
N TYR A 357 1.34 -2.71 -5.36
CA TYR A 357 1.66 -2.04 -6.59
C TYR A 357 0.91 -0.73 -6.64
N MET A 358 1.63 0.37 -6.82
CA MET A 358 1.01 1.66 -7.06
C MET A 358 1.25 2.06 -8.51
N LYS A 359 0.18 2.29 -9.26
CA LYS A 359 0.25 2.79 -10.63
C LYS A 359 -0.19 4.25 -10.65
N GLY A 360 0.68 5.10 -11.19
CA GLY A 360 0.33 6.41 -11.71
C GLY A 360 0.84 6.53 -13.15
N TYR A 361 1.79 7.43 -13.41
CA TYR A 361 2.50 7.46 -14.70
C TYR A 361 3.36 6.21 -14.93
N HIS A 362 3.96 5.71 -13.84
CA HIS A 362 4.76 4.50 -13.82
C HIS A 362 4.22 3.56 -12.74
N THR A 363 4.54 2.28 -12.89
CA THR A 363 4.22 1.27 -11.88
C THR A 363 5.36 1.24 -10.88
N GLU A 364 5.06 1.48 -9.61
CA GLU A 364 6.02 1.45 -8.51
C GLU A 364 5.66 0.30 -7.57
N THR A 365 6.69 -0.42 -7.12
CA THR A 365 6.60 -1.44 -6.08
C THR A 365 6.71 -0.78 -4.72
N MET A 366 5.71 -1.03 -3.89
CA MET A 366 5.60 -0.53 -2.53
C MET A 366 5.57 -1.73 -1.57
N THR A 367 6.04 -1.52 -0.35
CA THR A 367 5.94 -2.50 0.73
C THR A 367 4.96 -1.99 1.77
N LEU A 368 3.94 -2.79 2.09
CA LEU A 368 3.02 -2.48 3.18
C LEU A 368 3.69 -2.78 4.52
N LEU A 369 3.68 -1.78 5.40
CA LEU A 369 4.35 -1.81 6.69
C LEU A 369 3.48 -1.16 7.76
N ARG A 370 3.79 -1.50 9.01
CA ARG A 370 3.26 -0.84 10.19
C ARG A 370 4.31 0.15 10.70
N TYR A 371 3.94 1.40 10.84
CA TYR A 371 4.85 2.44 11.31
C TYR A 371 4.12 3.47 12.18
N ASP A 372 4.69 3.80 13.35
CA ASP A 372 4.05 4.67 14.36
C ASP A 372 2.59 4.26 14.65
N ARG A 373 2.36 2.93 14.69
CA ARG A 373 1.04 2.32 14.90
C ARG A 373 -0.01 2.67 13.83
N ARG A 374 0.44 3.09 12.64
CA ARG A 374 -0.35 3.34 11.43
C ARG A 374 0.12 2.47 10.28
N LEU A 375 -0.70 2.41 9.23
CA LEU A 375 -0.37 1.72 7.99
C LEU A 375 0.34 2.67 7.04
N VAL A 376 1.45 2.17 6.50
CA VAL A 376 2.28 2.92 5.58
C VAL A 376 2.67 2.04 4.41
N LEU A 377 2.60 2.62 3.21
CA LEU A 377 3.23 2.09 2.01
C LEU A 377 4.58 2.76 1.84
N LEU A 378 5.64 1.95 1.80
CA LEU A 378 7.02 2.41 1.60
C LEU A 378 7.49 2.05 0.19
N SER A 379 7.97 3.02 -0.57
CA SER A 379 8.57 2.79 -1.88
C SER A 379 10.02 2.29 -1.77
N GLU A 380 10.52 1.68 -2.83
CA GLU A 380 11.96 1.35 -2.96
C GLU A 380 12.86 2.60 -2.90
N SER A 381 12.33 3.77 -3.28
CA SER A 381 13.04 5.05 -3.22
C SER A 381 12.96 5.74 -1.84
N GLY A 382 12.30 5.12 -0.85
CA GLY A 382 12.15 5.67 0.50
C GLY A 382 11.01 6.69 0.64
N GLU A 383 10.09 6.73 -0.31
CA GLU A 383 8.86 7.53 -0.21
C GLU A 383 7.85 6.83 0.69
N ILE A 384 7.18 7.61 1.53
CA ILE A 384 6.21 7.15 2.51
C ILE A 384 4.84 7.65 2.07
N ILE A 385 3.91 6.72 1.85
CA ILE A 385 2.52 7.02 1.58
C ILE A 385 1.70 6.51 2.75
N ARG A 386 0.93 7.40 3.35
CA ARG A 386 0.12 7.11 4.53
C ARG A 386 -1.23 7.77 4.42
N ARG A 387 -2.21 7.21 5.10
CA ARG A 387 -3.52 7.83 5.26
C ARG A 387 -3.44 8.91 6.33
N GLU A 388 -3.95 10.10 6.02
CA GLU A 388 -4.04 11.24 6.95
C GLU A 388 -5.42 11.90 6.83
N PRO A 389 -5.87 12.64 7.88
CA PRO A 389 -6.97 13.58 7.75
C PRO A 389 -6.67 14.60 6.65
N CYS A 390 -7.67 14.96 5.84
CA CYS A 390 -7.46 15.97 4.80
C CYS A 390 -7.21 17.36 5.41
N PRO A 391 -6.24 18.14 4.88
CA PRO A 391 -5.99 19.51 5.30
C PRO A 391 -7.27 20.37 5.31
N GLY A 392 -7.55 21.03 6.43
CA GLY A 392 -8.71 21.92 6.55
C GLY A 392 -10.05 21.22 6.77
N SER A 393 -10.10 19.88 6.84
CA SER A 393 -11.28 19.16 7.32
C SER A 393 -11.48 19.43 8.82
N THR A 394 -12.71 19.80 9.21
CA THR A 394 -13.07 19.84 10.64
C THR A 394 -13.30 18.43 11.13
N GLU A 395 -12.79 18.07 12.32
CA GLU A 395 -12.83 16.73 12.95
C GLU A 395 -14.21 16.05 12.96
N HIS A 396 -15.30 16.80 12.72
CA HIS A 396 -16.67 16.29 12.65
C HIS A 396 -17.08 15.69 11.29
N GLU A 397 -16.25 15.81 10.25
CA GLU A 397 -16.42 15.07 8.99
C GLU A 397 -15.50 13.84 9.00
N GLY A 398 -15.80 12.86 9.87
CA GLY A 398 -14.99 11.66 10.16
C GLY A 398 -14.71 10.69 9.00
N PHE A 399 -14.73 11.15 7.75
CA PHE A 399 -14.67 10.33 6.55
C PHE A 399 -13.86 10.94 5.39
N SER A 400 -13.45 12.21 5.43
CA SER A 400 -12.54 12.76 4.41
C SER A 400 -11.12 12.22 4.64
N ARG A 401 -10.71 11.32 3.75
CA ARG A 401 -9.41 10.62 3.83
C ARG A 401 -8.51 11.11 2.73
N CYS A 402 -7.35 11.60 3.11
CA CYS A 402 -6.31 11.95 2.19
C CYS A 402 -5.19 10.93 2.27
N LEU A 403 -4.60 10.62 1.12
CA LEU A 403 -3.28 10.03 1.07
C LEU A 403 -2.28 11.17 1.13
N ALA A 404 -1.47 11.16 2.18
CA ALA A 404 -0.29 12.00 2.28
C ALA A 404 0.88 11.21 1.68
N LYS A 405 1.40 11.70 0.57
CA LYS A 405 2.69 11.26 0.02
C LYS A 405 3.77 12.17 0.56
N ARG A 406 4.82 11.56 1.08
CA ARG A 406 6.00 12.26 1.57
C ARG A 406 7.25 11.66 0.97
N SER A 407 8.06 12.54 0.39
CA SER A 407 9.42 12.23 -0.06
C SER A 407 10.41 13.02 0.81
N PHE A 408 11.60 12.45 1.04
CA PHE A 408 12.57 13.03 1.97
C PHE A 408 12.94 14.49 1.62
N GLY A 409 12.79 15.41 2.59
CA GLY A 409 13.10 16.82 2.42
C GLY A 409 12.14 17.62 1.52
N MET A 410 11.04 17.00 1.06
CA MET A 410 10.01 17.66 0.26
C MET A 410 8.74 17.91 1.10
N GLN A 411 7.96 18.91 0.69
CA GLN A 411 6.66 19.21 1.29
C GLN A 411 5.70 18.04 1.09
N GLU A 412 4.85 17.75 2.08
CA GLU A 412 3.84 16.70 1.96
C GLU A 412 2.83 17.04 0.85
N GLU A 413 2.59 16.06 -0.02
CA GLU A 413 1.58 16.14 -1.08
C GLU A 413 0.33 15.39 -0.60
N PHE A 414 -0.83 16.04 -0.69
CA PHE A 414 -2.10 15.45 -0.31
C PHE A 414 -2.96 15.16 -1.54
N ALA A 415 -3.45 13.94 -1.62
CA ALA A 415 -4.45 13.50 -2.58
C ALA A 415 -5.70 13.05 -1.83
N SER A 416 -6.86 13.61 -2.18
CA SER A 416 -8.15 13.27 -1.58
C SER A 416 -8.94 12.30 -2.46
N LEU A 417 -9.68 11.41 -1.82
CA LEU A 417 -10.63 10.49 -2.45
C LEU A 417 -12.07 10.83 -2.06
N GLY A 418 -13.04 10.38 -2.85
CA GLY A 418 -14.47 10.55 -2.57
C GLY A 418 -14.90 9.90 -1.25
N TYR A 419 -16.06 10.33 -0.73
CA TYR A 419 -16.61 9.82 0.52
C TYR A 419 -16.95 8.32 0.43
N GLY A 420 -16.45 7.52 1.37
CA GLY A 420 -16.79 6.11 1.51
C GLY A 420 -15.99 5.16 0.62
N GLU A 421 -15.06 5.68 -0.17
CA GLU A 421 -14.17 4.86 -1.02
C GLU A 421 -12.94 4.38 -0.23
N ASP A 422 -12.50 3.16 -0.51
CA ASP A 422 -11.26 2.61 0.05
C ASP A 422 -10.06 3.18 -0.72
N ILE A 423 -8.91 3.31 -0.06
CA ILE A 423 -7.68 3.78 -0.72
C ILE A 423 -7.15 2.76 -1.75
N PHE A 424 -7.62 1.51 -1.67
CA PHE A 424 -7.23 0.42 -2.56
C PHE A 424 -8.15 0.28 -3.77
N GLY A 425 -7.61 -0.31 -4.84
CA GLY A 425 -8.28 -0.43 -6.12
C GLY A 425 -7.90 0.71 -7.05
N ARG A 426 -8.80 1.07 -7.95
CA ARG A 426 -8.55 2.04 -9.02
C ARG A 426 -9.46 3.23 -8.84
N HIS A 427 -8.84 4.39 -8.63
CA HIS A 427 -9.55 5.60 -8.26
C HIS A 427 -8.99 6.82 -8.97
N ASN A 428 -9.84 7.83 -9.11
CA ASN A 428 -9.45 9.13 -9.59
C ASN A 428 -9.30 10.08 -8.39
N TRP A 429 -8.05 10.41 -8.07
CA TRP A 429 -7.67 11.19 -6.90
C TRP A 429 -7.58 12.67 -7.23
N ASN A 430 -8.05 13.52 -6.32
CA ASN A 430 -7.91 14.97 -6.47
C ASN A 430 -6.71 15.47 -5.66
N GLU A 431 -5.71 16.00 -6.36
CA GLU A 431 -4.51 16.59 -5.75
C GLU A 431 -4.81 17.99 -5.22
N GLU A 432 -4.84 18.17 -3.90
CA GLU A 432 -5.33 19.42 -3.27
C GLU A 432 -4.52 20.66 -3.68
N ASN A 433 -3.20 20.52 -3.85
CA ASN A 433 -2.32 21.63 -4.19
C ASN A 433 -2.49 22.15 -5.63
N THR A 434 -2.98 21.31 -6.54
CA THR A 434 -3.02 21.62 -7.98
C THR A 434 -4.43 21.57 -8.57
N ASN A 435 -5.42 21.05 -7.83
CA ASN A 435 -6.75 20.67 -8.33
C ASN A 435 -6.66 19.80 -9.59
N ARG A 436 -5.63 18.97 -9.70
CA ARG A 436 -5.48 18.02 -10.79
C ARG A 436 -5.98 16.65 -10.35
N TYR A 437 -6.74 16.05 -11.25
CA TYR A 437 -7.18 14.67 -11.13
C TYR A 437 -6.08 13.73 -11.60
N ARG A 438 -5.77 12.72 -10.79
CA ARG A 438 -4.80 11.66 -11.10
C ARG A 438 -5.46 10.30 -10.93
N ASN A 439 -5.39 9.49 -11.98
CA ASN A 439 -5.72 8.08 -11.85
C ASN A 439 -4.60 7.40 -11.08
N LEU A 440 -4.93 6.83 -9.92
CA LEU A 440 -4.02 5.99 -9.16
C LEU A 440 -4.67 4.65 -8.91
N SER A 441 -3.91 3.58 -9.17
CA SER A 441 -4.28 2.25 -8.74
C SER A 441 -3.36 1.80 -7.61
N ILE A 442 -3.94 1.38 -6.47
CA ILE A 442 -3.22 0.75 -5.37
C ILE A 442 -3.71 -0.69 -5.28
N SER A 443 -2.86 -1.64 -5.66
CA SER A 443 -3.22 -3.05 -5.87
C SER A 443 -2.40 -4.01 -5.02
N PHE A 444 -3.08 -4.97 -4.41
CA PHE A 444 -2.47 -6.16 -3.79
C PHE A 444 -2.54 -7.39 -4.69
N CYS A 445 -3.01 -7.22 -5.92
CA CYS A 445 -3.16 -8.32 -6.86
C CYS A 445 -1.79 -8.85 -7.29
N GLU A 446 -1.79 -10.11 -7.71
CA GLU A 446 -0.61 -10.70 -8.34
C GLU A 446 -0.44 -10.13 -9.76
N LYS A 447 0.77 -10.25 -10.31
CA LYS A 447 1.13 -9.74 -11.64
C LYS A 447 0.33 -10.35 -12.80
N ASP A 448 -0.44 -11.40 -12.55
CA ASP A 448 -1.29 -12.10 -13.51
C ASP A 448 -2.78 -11.90 -13.22
N LYS A 449 -3.13 -10.92 -12.38
CA LYS A 449 -4.48 -10.55 -12.00
C LYS A 449 -4.77 -9.07 -12.28
N PHE A 450 -6.04 -8.80 -12.57
CA PHE A 450 -6.58 -7.47 -12.77
C PHE A 450 -7.17 -6.93 -11.46
N THR A 451 -7.01 -5.62 -11.24
CA THR A 451 -7.51 -4.94 -10.04
C THR A 451 -8.80 -4.21 -10.36
N CYS A 452 -9.90 -4.55 -9.69
CA CYS A 452 -11.17 -3.84 -9.77
C CYS A 452 -11.08 -2.47 -9.06
N ASN A 453 -12.08 -1.58 -9.22
CA ASN A 453 -12.05 -0.27 -8.54
C ASN A 453 -12.18 -0.42 -7.02
N ASP A 454 -12.87 -1.45 -6.55
CA ASP A 454 -12.98 -1.81 -5.13
C ASP A 454 -11.75 -2.55 -4.55
N GLY A 455 -10.67 -2.71 -5.33
CA GLY A 455 -9.43 -3.38 -4.91
C GLY A 455 -9.47 -4.90 -4.97
N SER A 456 -10.59 -5.51 -5.41
CA SER A 456 -10.65 -6.95 -5.65
C SER A 456 -9.80 -7.39 -6.85
N CYS A 457 -9.36 -8.64 -6.81
CA CYS A 457 -8.51 -9.23 -7.84
C CYS A 457 -9.26 -10.32 -8.60
N ILE A 458 -9.32 -10.19 -9.92
CA ILE A 458 -9.82 -11.24 -10.82
C ILE A 458 -8.70 -11.70 -11.75
N PRO A 459 -8.71 -12.96 -12.23
CA PRO A 459 -7.84 -13.39 -13.32
C PRO A 459 -7.89 -12.43 -14.51
N LEU A 460 -6.74 -12.14 -15.13
CA LEU A 460 -6.71 -11.21 -16.27
C LEU A 460 -7.61 -11.64 -17.42
N GLN A 461 -7.84 -12.94 -17.59
CA GLN A 461 -8.69 -13.50 -18.66
C GLN A 461 -10.18 -13.16 -18.49
N GLU A 462 -10.59 -12.82 -17.27
CA GLU A 462 -11.96 -12.44 -16.92
C GLU A 462 -12.25 -10.97 -17.19
N ARG A 463 -11.22 -10.16 -17.47
CA ARG A 463 -11.43 -8.79 -17.92
C ARG A 463 -11.96 -8.73 -19.34
N CYS A 464 -12.92 -7.83 -19.57
CA CYS A 464 -13.49 -7.55 -20.87
C CYS A 464 -14.08 -8.76 -21.57
N ASP A 465 -14.62 -9.72 -20.82
CA ASP A 465 -15.15 -10.97 -21.34
C ASP A 465 -16.66 -10.99 -21.51
N GLY A 466 -17.32 -9.86 -21.27
CA GLY A 466 -18.76 -9.68 -21.38
C GLY A 466 -19.53 -10.24 -20.18
N THR A 467 -18.84 -10.75 -19.15
CA THR A 467 -19.45 -11.20 -17.89
C THR A 467 -18.90 -10.36 -16.75
N ARG A 468 -19.78 -9.90 -15.87
CA ARG A 468 -19.37 -9.17 -14.66
C ARG A 468 -18.72 -10.12 -13.66
N HIS A 469 -17.45 -9.89 -13.38
CA HIS A 469 -16.65 -10.54 -12.34
C HIS A 469 -16.31 -9.59 -11.20
N CYS A 470 -16.11 -8.30 -11.47
CA CYS A 470 -15.99 -7.30 -10.41
C CYS A 470 -17.38 -6.93 -9.85
N GLU A 471 -17.48 -6.74 -8.54
CA GLU A 471 -18.73 -6.27 -7.92
C GLU A 471 -19.09 -4.84 -8.35
N ASP A 472 -18.13 -4.03 -8.77
CA ASP A 472 -18.35 -2.70 -9.32
C ASP A 472 -18.48 -2.68 -10.87
N ASN A 473 -18.46 -3.86 -11.52
CA ASN A 473 -18.46 -4.02 -12.97
C ASN A 473 -17.29 -3.30 -13.69
N SER A 474 -16.20 -3.02 -12.96
CA SER A 474 -15.07 -2.27 -13.49
C SER A 474 -14.16 -3.07 -14.43
N ASP A 475 -14.36 -4.39 -14.50
CA ASP A 475 -13.83 -5.31 -15.50
C ASP A 475 -14.48 -5.16 -16.87
N GLU A 476 -15.75 -4.74 -16.91
CA GLU A 476 -16.55 -4.51 -18.12
C GLU A 476 -16.91 -3.02 -18.31
N GLY A 477 -16.21 -2.12 -17.60
CA GLY A 477 -16.47 -0.68 -17.58
C GLY A 477 -15.90 0.09 -18.79
N GLU A 478 -15.88 1.44 -18.70
CA GLU A 478 -15.48 2.32 -19.81
C GLU A 478 -14.06 2.08 -20.37
N LEU A 479 -13.16 1.53 -19.55
CA LEU A 479 -11.78 1.20 -19.95
C LEU A 479 -11.69 -0.16 -20.67
N CYS A 480 -12.82 -0.80 -20.91
CA CYS A 480 -12.92 -2.04 -21.65
C CYS A 480 -13.05 -1.79 -23.15
N THR A 481 -11.98 -1.27 -23.75
CA THR A 481 -11.88 -1.13 -25.21
C THR A 481 -10.98 -2.22 -25.76
N LEU A 482 -11.41 -2.88 -26.84
CA LEU A 482 -10.68 -3.95 -27.51
C LEU A 482 -9.76 -3.40 -28.61
N ILE A 483 -10.03 -2.20 -29.13
CA ILE A 483 -9.22 -1.52 -30.15
C ILE A 483 -8.52 -0.30 -29.54
N ARG A 484 -7.18 -0.25 -29.63
CA ARG A 484 -6.41 0.91 -29.15
C ARG A 484 -6.76 2.19 -29.91
N PRO A 485 -6.52 3.37 -29.32
CA PRO A 485 -6.63 4.63 -30.04
C PRO A 485 -5.83 4.58 -31.35
N ARG A 486 -6.54 4.81 -32.46
CA ARG A 486 -5.98 4.71 -33.80
C ARG A 486 -4.93 5.80 -34.01
N PRO A 487 -3.81 5.50 -34.68
CA PRO A 487 -2.83 6.52 -34.99
C PRO A 487 -3.47 7.58 -35.92
N PRO A 488 -3.02 8.85 -35.87
CA PRO A 488 -3.55 9.91 -36.76
C PRO A 488 -3.44 9.59 -38.26
N SER A 489 -2.55 8.67 -38.63
CA SER A 489 -2.37 8.17 -40.00
C SER A 489 -3.40 7.13 -40.43
N TYR A 490 -4.22 6.60 -39.51
CA TYR A 490 -5.23 5.61 -39.84
C TYR A 490 -6.40 6.23 -40.60
N LEU A 491 -6.63 5.76 -41.82
CA LEU A 491 -7.73 6.21 -42.65
C LEU A 491 -8.56 4.99 -43.07
N MET A 492 -9.77 4.87 -42.51
CA MET A 492 -10.69 3.75 -42.76
C MET A 492 -11.10 3.61 -44.23
N ALA A 493 -11.00 4.68 -45.02
CA ALA A 493 -11.31 4.67 -46.44
C ALA A 493 -10.26 3.92 -47.27
N TYR A 494 -9.03 3.77 -46.76
CA TYR A 494 -7.95 3.10 -47.46
C TYR A 494 -7.80 1.66 -47.00
N CYS A 495 -7.64 0.78 -47.99
CA CYS A 495 -7.36 -0.63 -47.76
C CYS A 495 -6.06 -0.81 -46.96
N PRO A 496 -6.01 -1.74 -45.97
CA PRO A 496 -4.83 -1.93 -45.13
C PRO A 496 -3.59 -2.39 -45.89
N ASN A 497 -3.77 -3.10 -47.00
CA ASN A 497 -2.71 -3.59 -47.89
C ASN A 497 -3.27 -3.61 -49.32
N PRO A 498 -2.48 -3.31 -50.38
CA PRO A 498 -2.87 -3.51 -51.79
C PRO A 498 -3.54 -4.86 -52.11
N GLN A 499 -3.18 -5.93 -51.40
CA GLN A 499 -3.83 -7.24 -51.50
C GLN A 499 -4.18 -7.76 -50.10
N PRO A 500 -5.32 -7.35 -49.52
CA PRO A 500 -5.71 -7.78 -48.18
C PRO A 500 -6.11 -9.27 -48.20
N ILE A 501 -5.77 -10.00 -47.15
CA ILE A 501 -6.26 -11.37 -46.98
C ILE A 501 -7.70 -11.29 -46.42
N ILE A 502 -8.67 -11.65 -47.26
CA ILE A 502 -10.09 -11.70 -46.90
C ILE A 502 -10.57 -13.15 -47.02
N GLY A 503 -11.04 -13.72 -45.91
CA GLY A 503 -11.76 -14.97 -45.87
C GLY A 503 -13.26 -14.73 -46.08
N LEU A 504 -13.87 -15.49 -46.98
CA LEU A 504 -15.31 -15.47 -47.24
C LEU A 504 -15.89 -16.86 -47.03
N ARG A 505 -16.92 -16.96 -46.17
CA ARG A 505 -17.65 -18.21 -45.91
C ARG A 505 -19.11 -18.01 -46.25
N ILE A 506 -19.58 -18.69 -47.28
CA ILE A 506 -20.99 -18.67 -47.70
C ILE A 506 -21.60 -20.04 -47.39
N LYS A 507 -22.73 -20.05 -46.68
CA LYS A 507 -23.57 -21.24 -46.49
C LYS A 507 -24.94 -20.94 -47.09
N VAL A 508 -25.41 -21.83 -47.96
CA VAL A 508 -26.80 -21.82 -48.42
C VAL A 508 -27.66 -22.44 -47.34
N ILE A 509 -28.64 -21.69 -46.84
CA ILE A 509 -29.54 -22.15 -45.78
C ILE A 509 -30.81 -22.72 -46.39
N LYS A 510 -31.45 -21.98 -47.29
CA LYS A 510 -32.61 -22.46 -48.06
C LYS A 510 -32.74 -21.71 -49.37
N VAL A 511 -33.36 -22.37 -50.35
CA VAL A 511 -33.87 -21.72 -51.56
C VAL A 511 -35.33 -21.38 -51.27
N ASN A 512 -35.67 -20.09 -51.21
CA ASN A 512 -36.99 -19.61 -50.81
C ASN A 512 -38.01 -19.76 -51.93
N SER A 513 -37.63 -19.41 -53.15
CA SER A 513 -38.50 -19.51 -54.33
C SER A 513 -37.69 -19.50 -55.61
N VAL A 514 -38.16 -20.21 -56.65
CA VAL A 514 -37.59 -20.21 -58.00
C VAL A 514 -38.68 -19.80 -58.99
N LEU A 515 -38.49 -18.70 -59.71
CA LEU A 515 -39.40 -18.16 -60.70
C LEU A 515 -38.78 -18.31 -62.08
N LEU A 516 -39.16 -19.37 -62.79
CA LEU A 516 -38.59 -19.73 -64.09
C LEU A 516 -38.92 -18.69 -65.17
N ASP A 517 -40.14 -18.15 -65.18
CA ASP A 517 -40.58 -17.16 -66.18
C ASP A 517 -39.79 -15.84 -66.11
N ALA A 518 -39.35 -15.48 -64.90
CA ALA A 518 -38.56 -14.28 -64.63
C ALA A 518 -37.05 -14.55 -64.59
N ASN A 519 -36.62 -15.81 -64.72
CA ASN A 519 -35.24 -16.26 -64.48
C ASN A 519 -34.66 -15.70 -63.16
N GLU A 520 -35.47 -15.74 -62.10
CA GLU A 520 -35.15 -15.21 -60.78
C GLU A 520 -35.28 -16.31 -59.74
N PHE A 521 -34.37 -16.36 -58.77
CA PHE A 521 -34.57 -17.16 -57.57
C PHE A 521 -34.15 -16.40 -56.32
N LYS A 522 -34.84 -16.69 -55.22
CA LYS A 522 -34.59 -16.12 -53.89
C LYS A 522 -33.92 -17.18 -53.04
N ILE A 523 -32.80 -16.81 -52.41
CA ILE A 523 -31.99 -17.72 -51.61
C ILE A 523 -31.63 -17.06 -50.28
N THR A 524 -31.80 -17.78 -49.19
CA THR A 524 -31.31 -17.35 -47.88
C THR A 524 -29.92 -17.95 -47.67
N LEU A 525 -28.96 -17.06 -47.41
CA LEU A 525 -27.55 -17.35 -47.20
C LEU A 525 -27.14 -16.93 -45.79
N HIS A 526 -26.16 -17.63 -45.23
CA HIS A 526 -25.35 -17.14 -44.12
C HIS A 526 -23.96 -16.81 -44.65
N ILE A 527 -23.56 -15.53 -44.57
CA ILE A 527 -22.30 -15.03 -45.11
C ILE A 527 -21.43 -14.53 -43.96
N GLY A 528 -20.27 -15.15 -43.79
CA GLY A 528 -19.23 -14.73 -42.86
C GLY A 528 -18.03 -14.15 -43.59
N LEU A 529 -17.58 -12.97 -43.17
CA LEU A 529 -16.35 -12.32 -43.60
C LEU A 529 -15.31 -12.42 -42.50
N MET A 530 -14.05 -12.62 -42.88
CA MET A 530 -12.91 -12.54 -41.98
C MET A 530 -11.80 -11.73 -42.66
N TRP A 531 -11.23 -10.74 -41.99
CA TRP A 531 -10.12 -9.97 -42.54
C TRP A 531 -9.12 -9.58 -41.46
N ARG A 532 -7.95 -9.11 -41.89
CA ARG A 532 -6.89 -8.58 -41.03
C ARG A 532 -6.56 -7.15 -41.44
N ASP A 533 -6.47 -6.26 -40.46
CA ASP A 533 -5.97 -4.90 -40.63
C ASP A 533 -4.73 -4.74 -39.73
N GLU A 534 -3.54 -4.78 -40.33
CA GLU A 534 -2.26 -4.70 -39.60
C GLU A 534 -1.99 -3.31 -39.00
N ARG A 535 -2.81 -2.31 -39.33
CA ARG A 535 -2.70 -0.95 -38.80
C ARG A 535 -3.46 -0.77 -37.49
N LEU A 536 -4.28 -1.75 -37.10
CA LEU A 536 -5.02 -1.75 -35.85
C LEU A 536 -4.24 -2.53 -34.79
N ALA A 537 -4.14 -1.95 -33.60
CA ALA A 537 -3.67 -2.63 -32.40
C ALA A 537 -4.88 -2.95 -31.52
N PHE A 538 -4.89 -4.14 -30.95
CA PHE A 538 -5.96 -4.59 -30.06
C PHE A 538 -5.40 -4.85 -28.66
N GLN A 539 -6.31 -4.92 -27.68
CA GLN A 539 -5.97 -5.15 -26.27
C GLN A 539 -7.09 -5.94 -25.58
N ASN A 540 -6.81 -6.47 -24.39
CA ASN A 540 -7.75 -7.31 -23.61
C ASN A 540 -8.20 -8.60 -24.35
N LEU A 541 -7.36 -9.16 -25.23
CA LEU A 541 -7.64 -10.35 -26.06
C LEU A 541 -7.15 -11.68 -25.46
N LEU A 542 -7.21 -11.81 -24.13
CA LEU A 542 -6.74 -13.02 -23.44
C LEU A 542 -7.68 -14.22 -23.63
N LYS A 543 -8.98 -13.97 -23.82
CA LYS A 543 -10.02 -14.98 -23.99
C LYS A 543 -10.74 -14.73 -25.31
N GLU A 544 -10.62 -15.67 -26.24
CA GLU A 544 -11.15 -15.56 -27.60
C GLU A 544 -12.34 -16.51 -27.81
N PRO A 545 -13.38 -16.13 -28.59
CA PRO A 545 -13.53 -14.86 -29.33
C PRO A 545 -14.16 -13.72 -28.50
N LYS A 546 -13.81 -12.47 -28.79
CA LYS A 546 -14.41 -11.25 -28.18
C LYS A 546 -15.37 -10.55 -29.14
N ILE A 547 -16.47 -9.98 -28.65
CA ILE A 547 -17.42 -9.20 -29.47
C ILE A 547 -17.02 -7.73 -29.47
N LEU A 548 -16.98 -7.09 -30.64
CA LEU A 548 -16.73 -5.65 -30.77
C LEU A 548 -18.02 -4.87 -30.61
N GLU A 549 -17.96 -3.83 -29.79
CA GLU A 549 -19.07 -2.92 -29.58
C GLU A 549 -19.26 -1.95 -30.75
N SER A 550 -20.49 -1.41 -30.86
CA SER A 550 -20.88 -0.49 -31.95
C SER A 550 -19.94 0.68 -32.17
N HIS A 551 -19.32 1.21 -31.11
CA HIS A 551 -18.42 2.35 -31.21
C HIS A 551 -17.02 1.96 -31.70
N GLU A 552 -16.63 0.69 -31.56
CA GLU A 552 -15.31 0.18 -31.92
C GLU A 552 -15.23 -0.18 -33.40
N TYR A 553 -16.24 -0.86 -33.95
CA TYR A 553 -16.20 -1.34 -35.33
C TYR A 553 -16.71 -0.35 -36.38
N LYS A 554 -17.42 0.72 -36.00
CA LYS A 554 -17.99 1.69 -36.96
C LYS A 554 -16.92 2.42 -37.77
N ASP A 555 -15.75 2.59 -37.17
CA ASP A 555 -14.69 3.41 -37.75
C ASP A 555 -13.46 2.61 -38.19
N ILE A 556 -13.60 1.30 -38.39
CA ILE A 556 -12.55 0.45 -38.96
C ILE A 556 -12.82 0.15 -40.44
N TRP A 557 -11.74 -0.07 -41.18
CA TRP A 557 -11.82 -0.57 -42.54
C TRP A 557 -12.53 -1.93 -42.55
N THR A 558 -13.47 -2.08 -43.49
CA THR A 558 -14.29 -3.28 -43.68
C THR A 558 -14.33 -3.62 -45.17
N PRO A 559 -14.13 -4.89 -45.53
CA PRO A 559 -14.16 -5.31 -46.93
C PRO A 559 -15.56 -5.07 -47.52
N GLN A 560 -15.60 -4.54 -48.74
CA GLN A 560 -16.85 -4.32 -49.47
C GLN A 560 -17.22 -5.59 -50.24
N LEU A 561 -18.48 -6.00 -50.14
CA LEU A 561 -19.03 -7.16 -50.82
C LEU A 561 -20.01 -6.72 -51.91
N PHE A 562 -19.89 -7.31 -53.10
CA PHE A 562 -20.77 -7.02 -54.24
C PHE A 562 -21.13 -8.34 -54.94
N PHE A 563 -22.43 -8.54 -55.22
CA PHE A 563 -22.95 -9.72 -55.88
C PHE A 563 -23.33 -9.38 -57.31
N ILE A 564 -22.56 -9.89 -58.27
CA ILE A 564 -22.70 -9.56 -59.70
C ILE A 564 -24.11 -9.87 -60.24
N ASN A 565 -24.74 -10.94 -59.74
CA ASN A 565 -26.05 -11.40 -60.20
C ASN A 565 -27.18 -11.07 -59.21
N ALA A 566 -26.93 -10.28 -58.17
CA ALA A 566 -28.00 -9.82 -57.28
C ALA A 566 -28.67 -8.58 -57.86
N ASN A 567 -29.92 -8.35 -57.49
CA ASN A 567 -30.62 -7.13 -57.88
C ASN A 567 -29.92 -5.86 -57.31
N HIS A 568 -30.31 -4.69 -57.80
CA HIS A 568 -29.71 -3.42 -57.36
C HIS A 568 -29.98 -3.13 -55.88
N GLU A 569 -31.19 -3.41 -55.39
CA GLU A 569 -31.61 -3.12 -54.03
C GLU A 569 -30.80 -3.92 -52.99
N ASP A 570 -30.54 -5.20 -53.26
CA ASP A 570 -29.73 -6.09 -52.43
C ASP A 570 -28.27 -5.65 -52.43
N ASN A 571 -27.72 -5.30 -53.59
CA ASN A 571 -26.36 -4.74 -53.67
C ASN A 571 -26.25 -3.41 -52.92
N VAL A 572 -27.26 -2.54 -52.98
CA VAL A 572 -27.32 -1.30 -52.19
C VAL A 572 -27.46 -1.60 -50.70
N ALA A 573 -28.26 -2.59 -50.30
CA ALA A 573 -28.41 -2.98 -48.90
C ALA A 573 -27.10 -3.56 -48.32
N VAL A 574 -26.39 -4.38 -49.09
CA VAL A 574 -25.08 -4.94 -48.70
C VAL A 574 -23.99 -3.85 -48.64
N THR A 575 -23.96 -2.91 -49.59
CA THR A 575 -22.92 -1.87 -49.67
C THR A 575 -23.14 -0.67 -48.74
N THR A 576 -24.38 -0.25 -48.50
CA THR A 576 -24.68 0.94 -47.67
C THR A 576 -24.63 0.68 -46.17
N LYS A 577 -24.39 -0.56 -45.73
CA LYS A 577 -24.27 -0.97 -44.31
C LYS A 577 -25.45 -0.55 -43.42
N THR A 578 -26.59 -0.17 -44.01
CA THR A 578 -27.73 0.37 -43.28
C THR A 578 -28.45 -0.71 -42.45
N SER A 579 -28.11 -2.00 -42.61
CA SER A 579 -28.67 -3.11 -41.81
C SER A 579 -27.85 -4.42 -41.72
N VAL A 580 -26.60 -4.54 -42.21
CA VAL A 580 -26.11 -5.85 -42.70
C VAL A 580 -24.72 -6.32 -42.20
N LEU A 581 -24.25 -5.92 -41.01
CA LEU A 581 -23.24 -6.71 -40.28
C LEU A 581 -23.66 -6.72 -38.81
N ASN A 582 -24.13 -7.87 -38.31
CA ASN A 582 -24.84 -7.92 -37.03
C ASN A 582 -23.99 -8.41 -35.86
N GLU A 583 -22.76 -8.84 -36.12
CA GLU A 583 -21.89 -9.40 -35.09
C GLU A 583 -20.44 -9.25 -35.55
N PHE A 584 -19.70 -8.32 -34.95
CA PHE A 584 -18.27 -8.19 -35.17
C PHE A 584 -17.54 -8.91 -34.03
N THR A 585 -16.70 -9.87 -34.36
CA THR A 585 -15.89 -10.60 -33.38
C THR A 585 -14.42 -10.50 -33.71
N VAL A 586 -13.60 -10.36 -32.69
CA VAL A 586 -12.15 -10.51 -32.78
C VAL A 586 -11.81 -11.97 -32.50
N VAL A 587 -10.92 -12.52 -33.32
CA VAL A 587 -10.39 -13.87 -33.20
C VAL A 587 -8.87 -13.83 -33.32
N VAL A 588 -8.16 -14.21 -32.27
CA VAL A 588 -6.71 -14.40 -32.33
C VAL A 588 -6.37 -15.81 -32.82
N LYS A 589 -5.52 -15.89 -33.87
CA LYS A 589 -5.02 -17.15 -34.45
C LYS A 589 -3.50 -17.16 -34.46
N GLY A 590 -2.88 -18.27 -34.09
CA GLY A 590 -1.41 -18.42 -34.10
C GLY A 590 -0.88 -19.15 -32.86
N LYS A 591 0.43 -19.42 -32.82
CA LYS A 591 1.10 -20.00 -31.63
C LYS A 591 1.84 -18.88 -30.91
N GLY A 592 1.55 -18.62 -29.64
CA GLY A 592 2.22 -17.56 -28.87
C GLY A 592 1.36 -17.15 -27.67
N GLN A 593 2.00 -16.66 -26.60
CA GLN A 593 1.32 -16.12 -25.43
C GLN A 593 1.19 -14.59 -25.57
N PRO A 594 0.13 -13.97 -25.03
CA PRO A 594 0.05 -12.51 -24.89
C PRO A 594 1.21 -12.00 -24.03
N GLU A 595 1.82 -10.89 -24.43
CA GLU A 595 2.79 -10.17 -23.60
C GLU A 595 2.06 -9.19 -22.70
N ILE A 596 1.93 -9.50 -21.40
CA ILE A 596 1.24 -8.65 -20.43
C ILE A 596 2.20 -7.53 -19.99
N TYR A 597 1.86 -6.28 -20.31
CA TYR A 597 2.66 -5.12 -19.94
C TYR A 597 2.29 -4.53 -18.56
N ASP A 598 0.99 -4.47 -18.22
CA ASP A 598 0.54 -3.84 -16.96
C ASP A 598 -0.77 -4.45 -16.40
N SER A 599 -0.65 -5.63 -15.78
CA SER A 599 -1.81 -6.42 -15.34
C SER A 599 -2.79 -5.67 -14.43
N TYR A 600 -2.31 -4.72 -13.65
CA TYR A 600 -3.11 -4.05 -12.62
C TYR A 600 -4.17 -3.12 -13.21
N GLU A 601 -3.86 -2.45 -14.33
CA GLU A 601 -4.74 -1.48 -14.97
C GLU A 601 -5.12 -1.81 -16.42
N GLU A 602 -4.26 -2.44 -17.22
CA GLU A 602 -4.50 -2.72 -18.64
C GLU A 602 -3.75 -3.96 -19.15
N VAL A 603 -4.49 -4.92 -19.73
CA VAL A 603 -3.85 -6.00 -20.49
C VAL A 603 -3.59 -5.52 -21.90
N LEU A 604 -2.37 -5.09 -22.14
CA LEU A 604 -1.87 -4.95 -23.49
C LEU A 604 -1.54 -6.33 -24.06
N ASP A 605 -1.99 -6.60 -25.28
CA ASP A 605 -1.55 -7.74 -26.07
C ASP A 605 -0.79 -7.15 -27.26
N GLU A 606 0.50 -6.87 -27.07
CA GLU A 606 1.37 -6.61 -28.21
C GLU A 606 1.54 -7.95 -28.93
N GLY A 607 0.63 -8.22 -29.87
CA GLY A 607 0.55 -9.49 -30.56
C GLY A 607 1.94 -10.00 -30.90
N ALA A 608 2.37 -11.05 -30.21
CA ALA A 608 3.67 -11.67 -30.45
C ALA A 608 3.82 -11.91 -31.96
N SER A 609 5.04 -11.88 -32.49
CA SER A 609 5.32 -12.09 -33.93
C SER A 609 4.63 -13.32 -34.58
N GLN A 610 4.09 -14.23 -33.77
CA GLN A 610 3.38 -15.45 -34.15
C GLN A 610 1.86 -15.48 -33.84
N ARG A 611 1.26 -14.43 -33.25
CA ARG A 611 -0.20 -14.25 -33.07
C ARG A 611 -0.73 -13.28 -34.14
N HIS A 612 -1.81 -13.64 -34.80
CA HIS A 612 -2.49 -12.85 -35.83
C HIS A 612 -3.93 -12.60 -35.43
N ILE A 613 -4.32 -11.33 -35.43
CA ILE A 613 -5.64 -10.89 -35.01
C ILE A 613 -6.52 -10.74 -36.25
N TRP A 614 -7.67 -11.41 -36.23
CA TRP A 614 -8.66 -11.39 -37.30
C TRP A 614 -9.94 -10.77 -36.80
N VAL A 615 -10.54 -9.89 -37.61
CA VAL A 615 -11.91 -9.44 -37.39
C VAL A 615 -12.82 -10.31 -38.24
N GLN A 616 -13.86 -10.87 -37.62
CA GLN A 616 -14.90 -11.64 -38.26
C GLN A 616 -16.23 -10.89 -38.16
N ALA A 617 -17.01 -10.90 -39.24
CA ALA A 617 -18.36 -10.34 -39.23
C ALA A 617 -19.36 -11.20 -40.01
N SER A 618 -20.61 -11.25 -39.55
CA SER A 618 -21.72 -11.97 -40.21
C SER A 618 -22.76 -11.00 -40.80
N LEU A 619 -23.24 -11.29 -42.01
CA LEU A 619 -24.35 -10.52 -42.63
C LEU A 619 -25.70 -11.05 -42.13
N GLY A 620 -26.60 -10.16 -41.69
CA GLY A 620 -27.95 -10.54 -41.24
C GLY A 620 -29.02 -9.47 -41.52
N HIS A 621 -30.31 -9.83 -41.39
CA HIS A 621 -31.45 -8.90 -41.51
C HIS A 621 -31.74 -8.18 -40.18
N LYS A 622 -32.15 -6.90 -40.23
CA LYS A 622 -32.88 -6.25 -39.12
C LYS A 622 -34.39 -6.44 -39.36
N SER A 623 -34.99 -7.45 -38.74
CA SER A 623 -36.45 -7.49 -38.55
C SER A 623 -36.74 -7.40 -37.06
N GLY A 624 -37.50 -6.39 -36.65
CA GLY A 624 -38.13 -6.39 -35.33
C GLY A 624 -39.03 -7.62 -35.22
N GLN A 625 -38.85 -8.39 -34.15
CA GLN A 625 -39.51 -9.67 -33.86
C GLN A 625 -39.12 -10.85 -34.75
N SER A 626 -38.18 -11.67 -34.26
CA SER A 626 -38.13 -13.10 -34.55
C SER A 626 -37.35 -13.82 -33.45
N ASP A 627 -37.82 -15.01 -33.07
CA ASP A 627 -37.21 -15.94 -32.12
C ASP A 627 -35.71 -16.16 -32.40
N GLY A 628 -34.96 -16.49 -31.35
CA GLY A 628 -33.50 -16.50 -31.27
C GLY A 628 -32.71 -17.40 -32.25
N ASP A 629 -33.35 -18.01 -33.25
CA ASP A 629 -32.72 -18.91 -34.24
C ASP A 629 -32.49 -18.27 -35.64
N GLU A 630 -32.97 -17.03 -35.90
CA GLU A 630 -32.85 -16.39 -37.23
C GLU A 630 -31.78 -15.27 -37.34
N GLN A 631 -30.91 -15.09 -36.34
CA GLN A 631 -29.83 -14.11 -36.41
C GLN A 631 -28.74 -14.51 -37.45
N GLY A 632 -28.34 -13.59 -38.32
CA GLY A 632 -27.26 -13.82 -39.31
C GLY A 632 -27.70 -14.43 -40.66
N LEU A 633 -29.00 -14.40 -40.97
CA LEU A 633 -29.54 -14.84 -42.26
C LEU A 633 -29.78 -13.63 -43.19
N TYR A 634 -29.36 -13.75 -44.44
CA TYR A 634 -29.58 -12.73 -45.47
C TYR A 634 -30.27 -13.36 -46.70
N THR A 635 -31.34 -12.74 -47.19
CA THR A 635 -32.05 -13.23 -48.39
C THR A 635 -31.61 -12.41 -49.60
N LEU A 636 -31.12 -13.09 -50.62
CA LEU A 636 -30.63 -12.51 -51.87
C LEU A 636 -31.58 -12.85 -53.01
N HIS A 637 -31.93 -11.87 -53.82
CA HIS A 637 -32.70 -12.02 -55.06
C HIS A 637 -31.72 -12.00 -56.22
N VAL A 638 -31.55 -13.18 -56.82
CA VAL A 638 -30.59 -13.39 -57.90
C VAL A 638 -31.32 -13.31 -59.25
N GLN A 639 -30.85 -12.42 -60.11
CA GLN A 639 -31.34 -12.22 -61.48
C GLN A 639 -30.21 -12.49 -62.47
N HIS A 640 -30.56 -13.00 -63.66
CA HIS A 640 -29.61 -13.36 -64.72
C HIS A 640 -28.57 -14.42 -64.31
N LEU A 641 -28.95 -15.70 -64.41
CA LEU A 641 -27.99 -16.76 -64.68
C LEU A 641 -27.41 -16.54 -66.09
N GLN A 642 -26.35 -15.74 -66.23
CA GLN A 642 -25.55 -15.82 -67.46
C GLN A 642 -24.91 -17.21 -67.50
N SER A 643 -25.35 -18.05 -68.44
CA SER A 643 -24.57 -19.19 -68.88
C SER A 643 -23.26 -18.67 -69.47
N THR A 644 -22.19 -18.72 -68.70
CA THR A 644 -20.85 -18.76 -69.30
C THR A 644 -20.60 -20.21 -69.66
N VAL A 645 -20.64 -20.50 -70.97
CA VAL A 645 -20.09 -21.72 -71.57
C VAL A 645 -18.60 -21.50 -71.78
#